data_AF-Q54IE9-F1
#
_entry.id   AF-Q54IE9-F1
#
_cell.length_a   1.000
_cell.length_b   1.000
_cell.length_c   1.000
_cell.angle_alpha   90.00
_cell.angle_beta   90.00
_cell.angle_gamma   90.00
#
_symmetry.space_group_name_H-M   'P 1'
#
loop_
_entity.id
_entity.type
_entity.pdbx_description
1 polymer ?
#
loop_
_entity_poly.entity_id
_entity_poly.type
_entity_poly.pdbx_seq_one_letter_code
_entity_poly.pdbx_strand_id
1 'polypeptide(L)'
;MISSPITSCTEAIEMISKLPQEVFEKSTRTATKKLLASIGLVTIGTYLVYALPWYLLPIGWIFMGTACCGLFSVGYACGNDLFFKNKFVNYVVGTICMLPLMYPLAYWKKRIEKKATASRDFVREIASGNFWFLSSLLQWLSLNFSFKFSKSMMVSVSFLYVFIALFFPIMTYSMGIWGLFKYYLIPLFVYHFWMSTFLKASSLSSVASKPTFFALPRWVQYLTQDFNIGVTLSHMSQNLGVPSYKWKDAYNLLKKEYENITELSFASLLINLPPVVQHVEPKNSTLSVELDEKKQDETSSSNLFDPVTHPFGLLKVDPSKPFHERINWNVAIFLCGTPFLALYGILTTPFITKTYITAFLAYYISGMGITAGYHRLFSHRSYRASLPVRIVLMLMGTSTFEGSVFEWCQDHRAHHRFTDTDKDPYNVKKGLFYSHMGWMLFKRIPGDADISDLKADPVLRFQHKYFIPLAFSLGWFLPMFICGFGWNDWKGGFFIAGVASKVLMMQCTFCINSLAHYLGEATYTDQRSPRDSFITSLVTFGEGYHNFHHEFPYDYRNGIHMSAYDPGKWLINFLSWFGFAYELKRFPSELFAKGKIQMQEKTIKKLRDQLYWGKPLDQLPSFTRAQVKEKCQKEKKQLLIIEDVIYDMSEFAEKHPGGKQYIDDYIGKDATKAFNGLVYNHSFAARNYLDLYRVALLSNE
;
A
#
# COMPACT_ATOMS: atom_id res chain seq x y z
N MET A 1 29.72 7.99 -20.84
CA MET A 1 30.64 7.36 -19.86
C MET A 1 29.78 6.67 -18.81
N ILE A 2 29.58 5.35 -18.92
CA ILE A 2 28.87 4.59 -17.88
C ILE A 2 29.93 4.31 -16.81
N SER A 3 29.91 5.06 -15.72
CA SER A 3 30.74 4.79 -14.56
C SER A 3 30.48 3.35 -14.09
N SER A 4 31.53 2.55 -14.04
CA SER A 4 31.47 1.15 -13.66
C SER A 4 31.08 1.02 -12.18
N PRO A 5 30.01 0.29 -11.84
CA PRO A 5 29.69 -0.02 -10.45
C PRO A 5 30.63 -1.15 -9.98
N ILE A 6 31.82 -0.79 -9.50
CA ILE A 6 32.76 -1.73 -8.86
C ILE A 6 33.02 -1.36 -7.38
N THR A 7 32.62 -0.17 -6.92
CA THR A 7 32.89 0.30 -5.55
C THR A 7 32.10 -0.42 -4.45
N SER A 8 30.91 -0.99 -4.71
CA SER A 8 30.09 -1.66 -3.67
C SER A 8 30.52 -3.09 -3.33
N CYS A 9 31.27 -3.78 -4.21
CA CYS A 9 31.72 -5.14 -3.93
C CYS A 9 32.83 -5.19 -2.88
N THR A 10 33.69 -4.17 -2.79
CA THR A 10 34.81 -4.16 -1.83
C THR A 10 34.34 -4.08 -0.38
N GLU A 11 33.42 -3.18 -0.05
CA GLU A 11 32.84 -3.08 1.31
C GLU A 11 32.11 -4.36 1.68
N ALA A 12 31.30 -4.91 0.77
CA ALA A 12 30.57 -6.15 1.04
C ALA A 12 31.50 -7.35 1.27
N ILE A 13 32.61 -7.45 0.52
CA ILE A 13 33.65 -8.47 0.73
C ILE A 13 34.31 -8.28 2.10
N GLU A 14 34.60 -7.04 2.51
CA GLU A 14 35.16 -6.73 3.83
C GLU A 14 34.18 -7.04 4.96
N MET A 15 32.88 -6.76 4.78
CA MET A 15 31.83 -7.13 5.73
C MET A 15 31.78 -8.64 5.96
N ILE A 16 31.90 -9.41 4.88
CA ILE A 16 31.84 -10.86 4.92
C ILE A 16 33.11 -11.46 5.54
N SER A 17 34.30 -10.89 5.28
CA SER A 17 35.55 -11.40 5.83
C SER A 17 35.66 -11.25 7.34
N LYS A 18 34.87 -10.35 7.95
CA LYS A 18 34.78 -10.16 9.42
C LYS A 18 33.81 -11.12 10.10
N LEU A 19 33.03 -11.91 9.37
CA LEU A 19 32.11 -12.88 9.97
C LEU A 19 32.88 -13.98 10.73
N PRO A 20 32.35 -14.46 11.87
CA PRO A 20 32.99 -15.50 12.66
C PRO A 20 33.10 -16.82 11.88
N GLN A 21 34.20 -17.54 12.09
CA GLN A 21 34.52 -18.79 11.37
C GLN A 21 33.43 -19.85 11.49
N GLU A 22 32.69 -19.86 12.61
CA GLU A 22 31.54 -20.75 12.85
C GLU A 22 30.50 -20.68 11.72
N VAL A 23 30.27 -19.51 11.10
CA VAL A 23 29.27 -19.34 10.03
C VAL A 23 29.62 -20.14 8.78
N PHE A 24 30.91 -20.43 8.55
CA PHE A 24 31.42 -21.18 7.40
C PHE A 24 31.52 -22.68 7.66
N GLU A 25 31.40 -23.13 8.91
CA GLU A 25 31.53 -24.54 9.25
C GLU A 25 30.33 -25.39 8.78
N LYS A 26 30.63 -26.48 8.09
CA LYS A 26 29.62 -27.43 7.61
C LYS A 26 29.28 -28.45 8.69
N SER A 27 28.00 -28.70 8.93
CA SER A 27 27.50 -29.73 9.84
C SER A 27 26.64 -30.73 9.08
N THR A 28 27.10 -31.98 8.99
CA THR A 28 26.33 -33.07 8.34
C THR A 28 24.97 -33.28 9.01
N ARG A 29 24.88 -33.14 10.34
CA ARG A 29 23.62 -33.28 11.08
C ARG A 29 22.62 -32.18 10.70
N THR A 30 23.07 -30.92 10.67
CA THR A 30 22.21 -29.78 10.31
C THR A 30 21.82 -29.82 8.83
N ALA A 31 22.78 -30.15 7.95
CA ALA A 31 22.54 -30.36 6.53
C ALA A 31 21.47 -31.43 6.27
N THR A 32 21.57 -32.59 6.95
CA THR A 32 20.60 -33.67 6.82
C THR A 32 19.20 -33.24 7.30
N LYS A 33 19.09 -32.56 8.44
CA LYS A 33 17.81 -32.02 8.92
C LYS A 33 17.17 -31.05 7.92
N LYS A 34 17.97 -30.18 7.29
CA LYS A 34 17.51 -29.20 6.31
C LYS A 34 17.11 -29.84 4.97
N LEU A 35 17.84 -30.87 4.53
CA LEU A 35 17.45 -31.70 3.40
C LEU A 35 16.09 -32.38 3.65
N LEU A 36 15.93 -33.06 4.79
CA LEU A 36 14.69 -33.72 5.17
C LEU A 36 13.52 -32.74 5.29
N ALA A 37 13.76 -31.56 5.85
CA ALA A 37 12.75 -30.50 5.89
C ALA A 37 12.33 -30.06 4.48
N SER A 38 13.27 -29.90 3.54
CA SER A 38 12.96 -29.54 2.15
C SER A 38 12.05 -30.58 1.48
N ILE A 39 12.43 -31.85 1.58
CA ILE A 39 11.68 -32.97 1.01
C ILE A 39 10.30 -33.07 1.68
N GLY A 40 10.24 -32.93 3.00
CA GLY A 40 8.99 -32.95 3.76
C GLY A 40 8.04 -31.82 3.35
N LEU A 41 8.54 -30.60 3.13
CA LEU A 41 7.72 -29.48 2.67
C LEU A 41 7.17 -29.69 1.26
N VAL A 42 7.97 -30.19 0.32
CA VAL A 42 7.47 -30.54 -1.02
C VAL A 42 6.44 -31.67 -0.95
N THR A 43 6.64 -32.65 -0.07
CA THR A 43 5.70 -33.76 0.15
C THR A 43 4.37 -33.27 0.72
N ILE A 44 4.40 -32.40 1.73
CA ILE A 44 3.21 -31.74 2.29
C ILE A 44 2.49 -30.94 1.21
N GLY A 45 3.22 -30.17 0.39
CA GLY A 45 2.64 -29.44 -0.73
C GLY A 45 1.94 -30.35 -1.74
N THR A 46 2.55 -31.49 -2.06
CA THR A 46 1.98 -32.50 -2.95
C THR A 46 0.70 -33.10 -2.35
N TYR A 47 0.71 -33.40 -1.05
CA TYR A 47 -0.47 -33.88 -0.34
C TYR A 47 -1.59 -32.84 -0.28
N LEU A 48 -1.28 -31.55 -0.09
CA LEU A 48 -2.26 -30.47 -0.15
C LEU A 48 -2.92 -30.40 -1.54
N VAL A 49 -2.15 -30.48 -2.62
CA VAL A 49 -2.71 -30.51 -3.99
C VAL A 49 -3.58 -31.76 -4.23
N TYR A 50 -3.25 -32.88 -3.60
CA TYR A 50 -4.07 -34.09 -3.64
C TYR A 50 -5.38 -33.94 -2.86
N ALA A 51 -5.32 -33.46 -1.61
CA ALA A 51 -6.44 -33.44 -0.68
C ALA A 51 -7.38 -32.24 -0.85
N LEU A 52 -6.89 -31.10 -1.36
CA LEU A 52 -7.71 -29.90 -1.50
C LEU A 52 -8.73 -30.02 -2.65
N PRO A 53 -9.97 -29.55 -2.44
CA PRO A 53 -10.95 -29.46 -3.51
C PRO A 53 -10.51 -28.45 -4.57
N TRP A 54 -11.08 -28.55 -5.78
CA TRP A 54 -10.62 -27.80 -6.95
C TRP A 54 -10.55 -26.27 -6.73
N TYR A 55 -11.48 -25.71 -5.95
CA TYR A 55 -11.55 -24.27 -5.63
C TYR A 55 -10.50 -23.79 -4.62
N LEU A 56 -9.84 -24.71 -3.88
CA LEU A 56 -8.72 -24.41 -2.99
C LEU A 56 -7.36 -24.86 -3.56
N LEU A 57 -7.32 -25.48 -4.74
CA LEU A 57 -6.06 -25.90 -5.37
C LEU A 57 -5.00 -24.80 -5.49
N PRO A 58 -5.34 -23.51 -5.75
CA PRO A 58 -4.35 -22.44 -5.74
C PRO A 58 -3.50 -22.38 -4.47
N ILE A 59 -4.06 -22.72 -3.30
CA ILE A 59 -3.32 -22.76 -2.03
C ILE A 59 -2.27 -23.87 -2.06
N GLY A 60 -2.66 -25.07 -2.50
CA GLY A 60 -1.76 -26.20 -2.65
C GLY A 60 -0.64 -25.93 -3.67
N TRP A 61 -0.99 -25.33 -4.82
CA TRP A 61 -0.02 -24.95 -5.85
C TRP A 61 0.97 -23.91 -5.37
N ILE A 62 0.49 -22.85 -4.71
CA ILE A 62 1.34 -21.80 -4.13
C ILE A 62 2.30 -22.43 -3.12
N PHE A 63 1.81 -23.27 -2.22
CA PHE A 63 2.66 -23.92 -1.21
C PHE A 63 3.71 -24.82 -1.85
N MET A 64 3.29 -25.75 -2.72
CA MET A 64 4.17 -26.73 -3.36
C MET A 64 5.24 -26.07 -4.22
N GLY A 65 4.85 -25.12 -5.08
CA GLY A 65 5.79 -24.39 -5.92
C GLY A 65 6.78 -23.53 -5.12
N THR A 66 6.35 -22.94 -4.00
CA THR A 66 7.25 -22.21 -3.10
C THR A 66 8.22 -23.16 -2.41
N ALA A 67 7.77 -24.33 -1.95
CA ALA A 67 8.62 -25.36 -1.34
C ALA A 67 9.69 -25.91 -2.31
N CYS A 68 9.36 -25.99 -3.61
CA CYS A 68 10.33 -26.36 -4.66
C CYS A 68 11.53 -25.39 -4.73
N CYS A 69 11.37 -24.11 -4.36
CA CYS A 69 12.51 -23.19 -4.24
C CYS A 69 13.46 -23.60 -3.10
N GLY A 70 12.94 -24.15 -2.00
CA GLY A 70 13.75 -24.72 -0.93
C GLY A 70 14.51 -25.96 -1.39
N LEU A 71 13.93 -26.78 -2.27
CA LEU A 71 14.62 -27.91 -2.89
C LEU A 71 15.75 -27.45 -3.82
N PHE A 72 15.49 -26.39 -4.60
CA PHE A 72 16.52 -25.73 -5.42
C PHE A 72 17.66 -25.19 -4.55
N SER A 73 17.36 -24.52 -3.43
CA SER A 73 18.35 -23.99 -2.48
C SER A 73 19.33 -25.08 -2.02
N VAL A 74 18.83 -26.27 -1.68
CA VAL A 74 19.66 -27.42 -1.30
C VAL A 74 20.49 -27.92 -2.48
N GLY A 75 19.88 -28.08 -3.65
CA GLY A 75 20.58 -28.49 -4.88
C GLY A 75 21.70 -27.54 -5.28
N TYR A 76 21.45 -26.23 -5.21
CA TYR A 76 22.40 -25.16 -5.47
C TYR A 76 23.59 -25.19 -4.49
N ALA A 77 23.33 -25.33 -3.20
CA ALA A 77 24.39 -25.40 -2.18
C ALA A 77 25.23 -26.67 -2.33
N CYS A 78 24.61 -27.81 -2.68
CA CYS A 78 25.31 -29.05 -3.00
C CYS A 78 26.19 -28.91 -4.25
N GLY A 79 25.70 -28.25 -5.30
CA GLY A 79 26.46 -28.01 -6.54
C GLY A 79 27.76 -27.21 -6.33
N ASN A 80 27.79 -26.35 -5.31
CA ASN A 80 28.95 -25.56 -4.90
C ASN A 80 29.80 -26.25 -3.81
N ASP A 81 29.51 -27.50 -3.47
CA ASP A 81 30.16 -28.24 -2.38
C ASP A 81 30.01 -27.56 -0.99
N LEU A 82 28.98 -26.73 -0.78
CA LEU A 82 28.79 -25.92 0.45
C LEU A 82 27.85 -26.54 1.48
N PHE A 83 27.13 -27.63 1.15
CA PHE A 83 26.08 -28.17 2.01
C PHE A 83 26.60 -29.26 2.96
N PHE A 84 27.14 -30.36 2.42
CA PHE A 84 27.82 -31.42 3.16
C PHE A 84 29.35 -31.26 3.12
N LYS A 85 30.04 -31.88 4.09
CA LYS A 85 31.51 -31.98 4.09
C LYS A 85 32.03 -32.85 2.93
N ASN A 86 31.30 -33.92 2.60
CA ASN A 86 31.68 -34.88 1.56
C ASN A 86 31.17 -34.43 0.18
N LYS A 87 32.09 -34.24 -0.78
CA LYS A 87 31.79 -33.82 -2.16
C LYS A 87 30.95 -34.84 -2.95
N PHE A 88 31.17 -36.14 -2.73
CA PHE A 88 30.36 -37.18 -3.36
C PHE A 88 28.90 -37.15 -2.86
N VAL A 89 28.71 -36.95 -1.56
CA VAL A 89 27.35 -36.81 -0.98
C VAL A 89 26.67 -35.55 -1.53
N ASN A 90 27.39 -34.42 -1.62
CA ASN A 90 26.88 -33.22 -2.29
C ASN A 90 26.46 -33.52 -3.74
N TYR A 91 27.30 -34.22 -4.51
CA TYR A 91 26.99 -34.54 -5.90
C TYR A 91 25.72 -35.39 -6.05
N VAL A 92 25.57 -36.44 -5.24
CA VAL A 92 24.39 -37.34 -5.28
C VAL A 92 23.14 -36.58 -4.83
N VAL A 93 23.17 -35.96 -3.64
CA VAL A 93 22.01 -35.25 -3.08
C VAL A 93 21.60 -34.09 -3.98
N GLY A 94 22.58 -33.31 -4.44
CA GLY A 94 22.34 -32.18 -5.34
C GLY A 94 21.70 -32.62 -6.65
N THR A 95 22.13 -33.76 -7.21
CA THR A 95 21.55 -34.30 -8.44
C THR A 95 20.09 -34.66 -8.21
N ILE A 96 19.78 -35.41 -7.15
CA ILE A 96 18.41 -35.82 -6.81
C ILE A 96 17.50 -34.60 -6.59
N CYS A 97 17.95 -33.57 -5.88
CA CYS A 97 17.15 -32.37 -5.61
C CYS A 97 16.86 -31.56 -6.88
N MET A 98 17.76 -31.58 -7.86
CA MET A 98 17.66 -30.78 -9.09
C MET A 98 16.87 -31.49 -10.21
N LEU A 99 16.69 -32.82 -10.15
CA LEU A 99 15.94 -33.58 -11.15
C LEU A 99 14.45 -33.14 -11.28
N PRO A 100 13.66 -33.01 -10.20
CA PRO A 100 12.27 -32.55 -10.31
C PRO A 100 12.13 -31.11 -10.83
N LEU A 101 13.21 -30.33 -10.77
CA LEU A 101 13.28 -28.95 -11.28
C LEU A 101 13.90 -28.88 -12.68
N MET A 102 14.20 -30.05 -13.27
CA MET A 102 14.80 -30.22 -14.57
C MET A 102 16.11 -29.43 -14.78
N TYR A 103 17.00 -29.44 -13.78
CA TYR A 103 18.35 -28.87 -13.90
C TYR A 103 19.43 -29.96 -13.85
N PRO A 104 20.41 -29.97 -14.77
CA PRO A 104 21.61 -30.78 -14.62
C PRO A 104 22.57 -30.11 -13.61
N LEU A 105 22.88 -30.78 -12.49
CA LEU A 105 23.76 -30.24 -11.44
C LEU A 105 25.13 -29.79 -11.95
N ALA A 106 25.81 -30.61 -12.75
CA ALA A 106 27.16 -30.32 -13.25
C ALA A 106 27.21 -29.10 -14.20
N TYR A 107 26.08 -28.75 -14.82
CA TYR A 107 25.95 -27.57 -15.65
C TYR A 107 26.06 -26.28 -14.83
N TRP A 108 25.48 -26.26 -13.63
CA TRP A 108 25.52 -25.11 -12.73
C TRP A 108 26.93 -24.81 -12.20
N LYS A 109 27.72 -25.84 -11.90
CA LYS A 109 29.09 -25.69 -11.37
C LYS A 109 30.04 -24.95 -12.33
N LYS A 110 29.98 -25.26 -13.64
CA LYS A 110 30.92 -24.72 -14.65
C LYS A 110 30.59 -23.32 -15.17
N ARG A 111 29.37 -22.81 -14.95
CA ARG A 111 28.95 -21.51 -15.50
C ARG A 111 29.23 -20.33 -14.56
N ILE A 112 29.41 -20.58 -13.26
CA ILE A 112 29.96 -19.57 -12.34
C ILE A 112 31.36 -19.13 -12.82
N GLU A 113 32.12 -20.03 -13.46
CA GLU A 113 33.47 -19.76 -13.98
C GLU A 113 33.49 -19.03 -15.34
N LYS A 114 32.51 -19.26 -16.22
CA LYS A 114 32.47 -18.61 -17.55
C LYS A 114 31.47 -17.45 -17.58
N LYS A 115 31.99 -16.21 -17.56
CA LYS A 115 31.24 -14.98 -17.87
C LYS A 115 30.63 -15.05 -19.30
N ALA A 116 29.51 -15.75 -19.47
CA ALA A 116 28.68 -15.62 -20.67
C ALA A 116 27.82 -14.37 -20.52
N THR A 117 28.40 -13.20 -20.84
CA THR A 117 27.80 -11.86 -20.76
C THR A 117 26.43 -11.78 -21.43
N ALA A 118 26.32 -12.17 -22.71
CA ALA A 118 25.10 -11.97 -23.50
C ALA A 118 23.82 -12.59 -22.88
N SER A 119 23.90 -13.81 -22.36
CA SER A 119 22.76 -14.48 -21.71
C SER A 119 22.40 -13.90 -20.34
N ARG A 120 23.37 -13.27 -19.64
CA ARG A 120 23.10 -12.59 -18.37
C ARG A 120 22.45 -11.24 -18.62
N ASP A 121 22.81 -10.56 -19.70
CA ASP A 121 22.28 -9.25 -20.04
C ASP A 121 20.77 -9.35 -20.38
N PHE A 122 20.36 -10.30 -21.22
CA PHE A 122 18.94 -10.56 -21.52
C PHE A 122 18.10 -10.91 -20.29
N VAL A 123 18.59 -11.80 -19.42
CA VAL A 123 17.85 -12.19 -18.20
C VAL A 123 17.75 -11.04 -17.21
N ARG A 124 18.81 -10.22 -17.09
CA ARG A 124 18.80 -9.01 -16.26
C ARG A 124 17.81 -7.98 -16.77
N GLU A 125 17.74 -7.78 -18.08
CA GLU A 125 16.79 -6.87 -18.72
C GLU A 125 15.33 -7.29 -18.47
N ILE A 126 15.02 -8.59 -18.59
CA ILE A 126 13.67 -9.08 -18.23
C ILE A 126 13.42 -8.92 -16.74
N ALA A 127 14.37 -9.29 -15.88
CA ALA A 127 14.22 -9.23 -14.43
C ALA A 127 14.03 -7.80 -13.90
N SER A 128 14.57 -6.79 -14.59
CA SER A 128 14.35 -5.37 -14.27
C SER A 128 13.07 -4.79 -14.88
N GLY A 129 12.45 -5.46 -15.86
CA GLY A 129 11.24 -5.02 -16.55
C GLY A 129 9.90 -5.46 -15.92
N ASN A 130 8.80 -5.16 -16.62
CA ASN A 130 7.43 -5.52 -16.18
C ASN A 130 7.16 -7.02 -16.22
N PHE A 131 7.82 -7.75 -17.13
CA PHE A 131 7.71 -9.20 -17.27
C PHE A 131 8.72 -9.98 -16.42
N TRP A 132 9.23 -9.37 -15.34
CA TRP A 132 10.25 -9.98 -14.48
C TRP A 132 9.90 -11.39 -14.04
N PHE A 133 8.60 -11.69 -13.81
CA PHE A 133 8.12 -13.00 -13.38
C PHE A 133 8.41 -14.13 -14.38
N LEU A 134 8.72 -13.82 -15.64
CA LEU A 134 9.15 -14.76 -16.67
C LEU A 134 10.68 -14.97 -16.73
N SER A 135 11.47 -14.14 -16.04
CA SER A 135 12.93 -14.14 -16.15
C SER A 135 13.55 -15.52 -15.87
N SER A 136 13.14 -16.18 -14.79
CA SER A 136 13.63 -17.52 -14.44
C SER A 136 13.17 -18.59 -15.43
N LEU A 137 11.92 -18.52 -15.92
CA LEU A 137 11.40 -19.49 -16.87
C LEU A 137 12.11 -19.38 -18.23
N LEU A 138 12.27 -18.17 -18.75
CA LEU A 138 12.99 -17.92 -20.01
C LEU A 138 14.49 -18.24 -19.88
N GLN A 139 15.08 -17.94 -18.72
CA GLN A 139 16.43 -18.39 -18.40
C GLN A 139 16.50 -19.93 -18.37
N TRP A 140 15.57 -20.61 -17.71
CA TRP A 140 15.54 -22.07 -17.64
C TRP A 140 15.36 -22.72 -19.03
N LEU A 141 14.45 -22.20 -19.86
CA LEU A 141 14.24 -22.67 -21.24
C LEU A 141 15.48 -22.47 -22.11
N SER A 142 16.07 -21.27 -22.09
CA SER A 142 17.24 -20.96 -22.91
C SER A 142 18.48 -21.79 -22.54
N LEU A 143 18.56 -22.27 -21.31
CA LEU A 143 19.72 -23.01 -20.81
C LEU A 143 19.57 -24.52 -20.93
N ASN A 144 18.45 -25.08 -20.48
CA ASN A 144 18.28 -26.53 -20.42
C ASN A 144 17.99 -27.16 -21.78
N PHE A 145 17.54 -26.37 -22.77
CA PHE A 145 17.32 -26.82 -24.14
C PHE A 145 18.45 -26.42 -25.10
N SER A 146 19.61 -26.00 -24.56
CA SER A 146 20.81 -25.79 -25.37
C SER A 146 21.63 -27.09 -25.44
N PHE A 147 21.72 -27.72 -26.62
CA PHE A 147 22.44 -28.99 -26.83
C PHE A 147 23.99 -28.87 -26.77
N LYS A 148 24.52 -27.86 -26.07
CA LYS A 148 25.97 -27.54 -26.00
C LYS A 148 26.57 -27.96 -24.65
N PHE A 149 26.59 -29.26 -24.36
CA PHE A 149 27.15 -29.80 -23.12
C PHE A 149 28.63 -30.21 -23.25
N SER A 150 29.44 -29.89 -22.24
CA SER A 150 30.83 -30.37 -22.19
C SER A 150 30.90 -31.83 -21.73
N LYS A 151 31.99 -32.56 -22.06
CA LYS A 151 32.18 -33.96 -21.63
C LYS A 151 31.96 -34.19 -20.12
N SER A 152 32.39 -33.25 -19.27
CA SER A 152 32.20 -33.36 -17.81
C SER A 152 30.75 -33.18 -17.34
N MET A 153 29.87 -32.64 -18.19
CA MET A 153 28.44 -32.45 -17.89
C MET A 153 27.61 -33.65 -18.33
N MET A 154 28.12 -34.48 -19.25
CA MET A 154 27.35 -35.55 -19.89
C MET A 154 26.67 -36.47 -18.88
N VAL A 155 27.39 -36.90 -17.83
CA VAL A 155 26.82 -37.76 -16.78
C VAL A 155 25.59 -37.13 -16.11
N SER A 156 25.69 -35.85 -15.72
CA SER A 156 24.59 -35.14 -15.06
C SER A 156 23.41 -34.90 -16.01
N VAL A 157 23.68 -34.69 -17.30
CA VAL A 157 22.66 -34.50 -18.34
C VAL A 157 21.97 -35.82 -18.67
N SER A 158 22.71 -36.93 -18.70
CA SER A 158 22.15 -38.27 -18.89
C SER A 158 21.16 -38.62 -17.79
N PHE A 159 21.50 -38.38 -16.52
CA PHE A 159 20.54 -38.58 -15.42
C PHE A 159 19.26 -37.76 -15.60
N LEU A 160 19.38 -36.50 -16.03
CA LEU A 160 18.23 -35.63 -16.29
C LEU A 160 17.35 -36.16 -17.43
N TYR A 161 17.93 -36.55 -18.56
CA TYR A 161 17.14 -37.04 -19.70
C TYR A 161 16.49 -38.40 -19.43
N VAL A 162 17.17 -39.29 -18.71
CA VAL A 162 16.55 -40.55 -18.24
C VAL A 162 15.38 -40.25 -17.31
N PHE A 163 15.55 -39.31 -16.37
CA PHE A 163 14.46 -38.86 -15.50
C PHE A 163 13.28 -38.32 -16.32
N ILE A 164 13.51 -37.41 -17.28
CA ILE A 164 12.46 -36.83 -18.14
C ILE A 164 11.73 -37.91 -18.94
N ALA A 165 12.49 -38.84 -19.56
CA ALA A 165 11.94 -39.91 -20.38
C ALA A 165 11.06 -40.90 -19.60
N LEU A 166 11.29 -41.04 -18.29
CA LEU A 166 10.45 -41.88 -17.41
C LEU A 166 9.32 -41.08 -16.76
N PHE A 167 9.63 -39.90 -16.22
CA PHE A 167 8.74 -39.11 -15.39
C PHE A 167 7.47 -38.67 -16.12
N PHE A 168 7.60 -38.05 -17.30
CA PHE A 168 6.43 -37.51 -18.02
C PHE A 168 5.49 -38.62 -18.54
N PRO A 169 5.97 -39.71 -19.17
CA PRO A 169 5.10 -40.81 -19.56
C PRO A 169 4.41 -41.47 -18.38
N ILE A 170 5.13 -41.76 -17.28
CA ILE A 170 4.55 -42.39 -16.09
C ILE A 170 3.48 -41.49 -15.46
N MET A 171 3.76 -40.20 -15.28
CA MET A 171 2.82 -39.27 -14.67
C MET A 171 1.59 -39.03 -15.56
N THR A 172 1.78 -38.92 -16.87
CA THR A 172 0.67 -38.74 -17.82
C THR A 172 -0.20 -40.00 -17.92
N TYR A 173 0.41 -41.19 -17.90
CA TYR A 173 -0.32 -42.47 -17.91
C TYR A 173 -1.11 -42.68 -16.62
N SER A 174 -0.52 -42.38 -15.46
CA SER A 174 -1.13 -42.64 -14.15
C SER A 174 -2.16 -41.59 -13.72
N MET A 175 -1.99 -40.32 -14.08
CA MET A 175 -2.83 -39.21 -13.60
C MET A 175 -3.52 -38.42 -14.72
N GLY A 176 -3.32 -38.80 -15.97
CA GLY A 176 -3.81 -38.07 -17.14
C GLY A 176 -3.08 -36.74 -17.37
N ILE A 177 -3.47 -36.06 -18.45
CA ILE A 177 -2.89 -34.76 -18.80
C ILE A 177 -3.16 -33.71 -17.71
N TRP A 178 -4.33 -33.72 -17.09
CA TRP A 178 -4.64 -32.81 -15.99
C TRP A 178 -3.77 -33.09 -14.77
N GLY A 179 -3.41 -34.35 -14.49
CA GLY A 179 -2.45 -34.70 -13.45
C GLY A 179 -1.10 -34.02 -13.65
N LEU A 180 -0.57 -34.04 -14.88
CA LEU A 180 0.67 -33.32 -15.23
C LEU A 180 0.55 -31.81 -14.94
N PHE A 181 -0.57 -31.16 -15.28
CA PHE A 181 -0.76 -29.75 -14.94
C PHE A 181 -0.90 -29.51 -13.44
N LYS A 182 -1.78 -30.29 -12.80
CA LYS A 182 -2.17 -30.16 -11.40
C LYS A 182 -0.99 -30.40 -10.45
N TYR A 183 -0.22 -31.45 -10.67
CA TYR A 183 0.85 -31.88 -9.75
C TYR A 183 2.24 -31.39 -10.13
N TYR A 184 2.45 -30.92 -11.38
CA TYR A 184 3.78 -30.55 -11.84
C TYR A 184 3.85 -29.17 -12.50
N LEU A 185 3.17 -28.94 -13.63
CA LEU A 185 3.38 -27.70 -14.40
C LEU A 185 2.95 -26.43 -13.64
N ILE A 186 1.79 -26.45 -12.96
CA ILE A 186 1.32 -25.27 -12.22
C ILE A 186 2.23 -24.98 -11.00
N PRO A 187 2.58 -25.97 -10.14
CA PRO A 187 3.62 -25.77 -9.12
C PRO A 187 4.97 -25.29 -9.68
N LEU A 188 5.38 -25.78 -10.87
CA LEU A 188 6.61 -25.33 -11.53
C LEU A 188 6.54 -23.86 -11.97
N PHE A 189 5.37 -23.38 -12.43
CA PHE A 189 5.19 -21.94 -12.71
C PHE A 189 5.26 -21.09 -11.45
N VAL A 190 4.70 -21.55 -10.32
CA VAL A 190 4.85 -20.89 -9.02
C VAL A 190 6.33 -20.86 -8.59
N TYR A 191 7.06 -21.96 -8.77
CA TYR A 191 8.50 -22.02 -8.55
C TYR A 191 9.25 -20.96 -9.38
N HIS A 192 8.98 -20.89 -10.69
CA HIS A 192 9.63 -19.91 -11.56
C HIS A 192 9.23 -18.48 -11.24
N PHE A 193 7.99 -18.23 -10.80
CA PHE A 193 7.57 -16.91 -10.30
C PHE A 193 8.48 -16.46 -9.14
N TRP A 194 8.69 -17.32 -8.13
CA TRP A 194 9.55 -16.99 -7.01
C TRP A 194 11.02 -16.87 -7.41
N MET A 195 11.53 -17.78 -8.25
CA MET A 195 12.91 -17.68 -8.75
C MET A 195 13.16 -16.39 -9.53
N SER A 196 12.18 -15.96 -10.31
CA SER A 196 12.18 -14.66 -10.97
C SER A 196 12.20 -13.50 -9.98
N THR A 197 11.47 -13.60 -8.87
CA THR A 197 11.49 -12.59 -7.78
C THR A 197 12.88 -12.51 -7.16
N PHE A 198 13.53 -13.65 -6.89
CA PHE A 198 14.87 -13.67 -6.32
C PHE A 198 15.91 -13.08 -7.29
N LEU A 199 15.81 -13.38 -8.59
CA LEU A 199 16.65 -12.77 -9.64
C LEU A 199 16.48 -11.25 -9.69
N LYS A 200 15.24 -10.76 -9.62
CA LYS A 200 14.95 -9.33 -9.56
C LYS A 200 15.54 -8.67 -8.32
N ALA A 201 15.31 -9.24 -7.14
CA ALA A 201 15.87 -8.77 -5.87
C ALA A 201 17.40 -8.68 -5.94
N SER A 202 18.03 -9.72 -6.49
CA SER A 202 19.47 -9.76 -6.72
C SER A 202 19.95 -8.65 -7.66
N SER A 203 19.22 -8.41 -8.75
CA SER A 203 19.56 -7.38 -9.73
C SER A 203 19.48 -5.98 -9.11
N LEU A 204 18.41 -5.70 -8.35
CA LEU A 204 18.24 -4.43 -7.66
C LEU A 204 19.29 -4.21 -6.57
N SER A 205 19.60 -5.25 -5.77
CA SER A 205 20.68 -5.17 -4.79
C SER A 205 22.04 -4.91 -5.42
N SER A 206 22.27 -5.35 -6.67
CA SER A 206 23.57 -5.16 -7.35
C SER A 206 23.79 -3.74 -7.87
N VAL A 207 22.72 -2.95 -8.04
CA VAL A 207 22.77 -1.55 -8.51
C VAL A 207 22.60 -0.57 -7.33
N ALA A 208 22.13 -1.04 -6.18
CA ALA A 208 21.98 -0.23 -4.98
C ALA A 208 23.34 0.24 -4.44
N SER A 209 23.38 1.47 -3.90
CA SER A 209 24.58 2.04 -3.27
C SER A 209 24.95 1.37 -1.94
N LYS A 210 23.99 0.70 -1.30
CA LYS A 210 24.16 -0.02 -0.03
C LYS A 210 23.72 -1.48 -0.18
N PRO A 211 24.30 -2.42 0.59
CA PRO A 211 23.81 -3.80 0.66
C PRO A 211 22.31 -3.82 0.96
N THR A 212 21.50 -4.29 0.01
CA THR A 212 20.03 -4.19 0.10
C THR A 212 19.40 -5.57 0.13
N PHE A 213 18.82 -5.93 1.28
CA PHE A 213 18.05 -7.16 1.44
C PHE A 213 16.56 -6.89 1.28
N PHE A 214 15.81 -7.96 0.99
CA PHE A 214 14.37 -7.88 0.79
C PHE A 214 13.62 -8.76 1.79
N ALA A 215 12.76 -8.13 2.58
CA ALA A 215 11.91 -8.76 3.56
C ALA A 215 10.72 -9.45 2.86
N LEU A 216 10.80 -10.77 2.73
CA LEU A 216 9.68 -11.60 2.26
C LEU A 216 8.77 -12.04 3.41
N PRO A 217 7.50 -12.38 3.13
CA PRO A 217 6.63 -13.00 4.13
C PRO A 217 7.31 -14.21 4.79
N ARG A 218 7.19 -14.35 6.12
CA ARG A 218 7.91 -15.39 6.88
C ARG A 218 7.66 -16.81 6.37
N TRP A 219 6.43 -17.11 5.94
CA TRP A 219 6.10 -18.42 5.37
C TRP A 219 6.85 -18.70 4.07
N VAL A 220 7.06 -17.68 3.22
CA VAL A 220 7.86 -17.80 1.99
C VAL A 220 9.32 -18.06 2.34
N GLN A 221 9.90 -17.27 3.24
CA GLN A 221 11.30 -17.46 3.68
C GLN A 221 11.53 -18.86 4.24
N TYR A 222 10.58 -19.37 5.02
CA TYR A 222 10.65 -20.71 5.58
C TYR A 222 10.61 -21.80 4.50
N LEU A 223 9.63 -21.72 3.58
CA LEU A 223 9.48 -22.69 2.48
C LEU A 223 10.66 -22.67 1.51
N THR A 224 11.24 -21.51 1.25
CA THR A 224 12.38 -21.37 0.35
C THR A 224 13.73 -21.58 1.04
N GLN A 225 13.74 -21.91 2.34
CA GLN A 225 14.95 -22.05 3.15
C GLN A 225 15.89 -20.85 3.06
N ASP A 226 15.34 -19.66 3.32
CA ASP A 226 16.08 -18.39 3.36
C ASP A 226 16.81 -18.07 2.03
N PHE A 227 16.35 -18.62 0.90
CA PHE A 227 17.01 -18.46 -0.40
C PHE A 227 17.04 -17.00 -0.89
N ASN A 228 16.10 -16.15 -0.47
CA ASN A 228 16.15 -14.72 -0.71
C ASN A 228 17.39 -14.06 -0.09
N ILE A 229 17.83 -14.53 1.07
CA ILE A 229 19.05 -14.06 1.73
C ILE A 229 20.25 -14.64 1.00
N GLY A 230 20.22 -15.94 0.70
CA GLY A 230 21.31 -16.65 0.02
C GLY A 230 21.70 -16.04 -1.32
N VAL A 231 20.72 -15.71 -2.17
CA VAL A 231 20.96 -15.11 -3.49
C VAL A 231 21.65 -13.73 -3.35
N THR A 232 21.19 -12.89 -2.43
CA THR A 232 21.80 -11.56 -2.21
C THR A 232 23.22 -11.71 -1.65
N LEU A 233 23.42 -12.60 -0.66
CA LEU A 233 24.73 -12.89 -0.11
C LEU A 233 25.69 -13.40 -1.21
N SER A 234 25.32 -14.44 -1.97
CA SER A 234 26.16 -14.99 -3.05
C SER A 234 26.52 -13.96 -4.12
N HIS A 235 25.75 -12.88 -4.25
CA HIS A 235 26.07 -11.76 -5.12
C HIS A 235 27.03 -10.73 -4.49
N MET A 236 26.98 -10.54 -3.16
CA MET A 236 27.90 -9.69 -2.40
C MET A 236 29.35 -10.22 -2.43
N SER A 237 29.53 -11.54 -2.38
CA SER A 237 30.82 -12.20 -2.61
C SER A 237 30.62 -13.52 -3.34
N GLN A 238 31.28 -13.68 -4.50
CA GLN A 238 31.12 -14.82 -5.41
C GLN A 238 31.36 -16.18 -4.72
N ASN A 239 32.10 -16.20 -3.62
CA ASN A 239 32.46 -17.41 -2.87
C ASN A 239 32.23 -17.23 -1.37
N LEU A 240 31.02 -16.83 -0.95
CA LEU A 240 30.71 -16.68 0.48
C LEU A 240 31.09 -17.91 1.32
N GLY A 241 31.15 -19.12 0.74
CA GLY A 241 31.51 -20.34 1.46
C GLY A 241 30.51 -20.75 2.56
N VAL A 242 29.51 -19.92 2.84
CA VAL A 242 28.50 -20.13 3.88
C VAL A 242 27.51 -21.19 3.43
N PRO A 243 27.31 -22.26 4.22
CA PRO A 243 26.29 -23.26 3.96
C PRO A 243 24.89 -22.63 3.91
N SER A 244 24.01 -23.11 3.02
CA SER A 244 22.68 -22.49 2.86
C SER A 244 21.83 -22.46 4.14
N TYR A 245 22.01 -23.45 5.01
CA TYR A 245 21.35 -23.50 6.31
C TYR A 245 21.88 -22.51 7.36
N LYS A 246 22.91 -21.72 7.04
CA LYS A 246 23.50 -20.66 7.87
C LYS A 246 23.36 -19.26 7.27
N TRP A 247 22.69 -19.09 6.12
CA TRP A 247 22.51 -17.77 5.48
C TRP A 247 21.82 -16.76 6.40
N LYS A 248 20.83 -17.20 7.17
CA LYS A 248 20.12 -16.35 8.12
C LYS A 248 21.01 -15.89 9.28
N ASP A 249 21.87 -16.78 9.78
CA ASP A 249 22.81 -16.45 10.84
C ASP A 249 23.84 -15.43 10.35
N ALA A 250 24.38 -15.63 9.13
CA ALA A 250 25.25 -14.66 8.47
C ALA A 250 24.58 -13.30 8.31
N TYR A 251 23.33 -13.26 7.83
CA TYR A 251 22.57 -12.02 7.68
C TYR A 251 22.33 -11.30 9.02
N ASN A 252 21.95 -12.02 10.07
CA ASN A 252 21.71 -11.43 11.38
C ASN A 252 22.99 -10.81 11.98
N LEU A 253 24.13 -11.45 11.78
CA LEU A 253 25.44 -10.93 12.20
C LEU A 253 25.80 -9.66 11.42
N LEU A 254 25.67 -9.68 10.09
CA LEU A 254 25.88 -8.50 9.25
C LEU A 254 24.98 -7.33 9.66
N LYS A 255 23.71 -7.59 9.97
CA LYS A 255 22.75 -6.57 10.40
C LYS A 255 23.10 -5.95 11.76
N LYS A 256 23.74 -6.71 12.65
CA LYS A 256 24.17 -6.22 13.97
C LYS A 256 25.45 -5.40 13.88
N GLU A 257 26.38 -5.79 13.02
CA GLU A 257 27.69 -5.14 12.89
C GLU A 257 27.66 -3.90 11.97
N TYR A 258 26.70 -3.82 11.05
CA TYR A 258 26.67 -2.77 10.03
C TYR A 258 25.30 -2.07 9.97
N GLU A 259 25.27 -0.81 10.39
CA GLU A 259 24.05 0.04 10.35
C GLU A 259 23.61 0.40 8.91
N ASN A 260 24.50 0.26 7.93
CA ASN A 260 24.26 0.65 6.53
C ASN A 260 23.57 -0.42 5.67
N ILE A 261 22.98 -1.46 6.26
CA ILE A 261 22.21 -2.46 5.52
C ILE A 261 20.77 -1.98 5.32
N THR A 262 20.36 -1.83 4.06
CA THR A 262 18.99 -1.44 3.71
C THR A 262 18.10 -2.68 3.64
N GLU A 263 16.92 -2.64 4.26
CA GLU A 263 15.89 -3.68 4.13
C GLU A 263 14.65 -3.11 3.44
N LEU A 264 14.36 -3.61 2.24
CA LEU A 264 13.17 -3.21 1.48
C LEU A 264 12.06 -4.26 1.61
N SER A 265 10.80 -3.83 1.57
CA SER A 265 9.66 -4.74 1.67
C SER A 265 9.45 -5.55 0.38
N PHE A 266 8.84 -6.74 0.47
CA PHE A 266 8.43 -7.50 -0.72
C PHE A 266 7.57 -6.68 -1.72
N ALA A 267 6.75 -5.75 -1.24
CA ALA A 267 5.94 -4.89 -2.10
C ALA A 267 6.80 -4.05 -3.05
N SER A 268 8.01 -3.62 -2.65
CA SER A 268 8.90 -2.87 -3.53
C SER A 268 9.50 -3.73 -4.64
N LEU A 269 9.55 -5.06 -4.48
CA LEU A 269 9.96 -5.99 -5.55
C LEU A 269 8.87 -6.15 -6.60
N LEU A 270 7.61 -6.16 -6.18
CA LEU A 270 6.47 -6.28 -7.10
C LEU A 270 6.24 -4.97 -7.85
N ILE A 271 6.42 -3.85 -7.15
CA ILE A 271 6.10 -2.51 -7.62
C ILE A 271 7.41 -1.81 -8.04
N ASN A 272 7.84 -1.99 -9.29
CA ASN A 272 8.94 -1.20 -9.90
C ASN A 272 8.49 0.25 -10.17
N LEU A 273 8.06 0.98 -9.14
CA LEU A 273 7.65 2.37 -9.32
C LEU A 273 8.30 3.21 -8.21
N PRO A 274 9.31 4.04 -8.52
CA PRO A 274 9.65 5.18 -7.66
C PRO A 274 8.44 6.14 -7.56
N PRO A 275 8.31 6.94 -6.49
CA PRO A 275 7.26 7.95 -6.40
C PRO A 275 7.34 8.92 -7.59
N VAL A 276 6.20 9.24 -8.20
CA VAL A 276 6.13 10.22 -9.30
C VAL A 276 6.24 11.64 -8.77
N VAL A 277 5.75 11.89 -7.54
CA VAL A 277 6.01 13.12 -6.82
C VAL A 277 7.44 13.02 -6.29
N GLN A 278 8.40 13.50 -7.08
CA GLN A 278 9.75 13.75 -6.60
C GLN A 278 9.64 14.69 -5.40
N HIS A 279 10.45 14.46 -4.37
CA HIS A 279 10.66 15.47 -3.34
C HIS A 279 10.89 16.80 -4.07
N VAL A 280 10.06 17.81 -3.80
CA VAL A 280 10.51 19.17 -3.99
C VAL A 280 11.64 19.29 -2.98
N GLU A 281 12.88 19.12 -3.43
CA GLU A 281 14.02 19.56 -2.64
C GLU A 281 13.68 20.97 -2.17
N PRO A 282 13.82 21.29 -0.88
CA PRO A 282 13.59 22.64 -0.41
C PRO A 282 14.58 23.51 -1.19
N LYS A 283 14.09 24.20 -2.22
CA LYS A 283 14.85 25.28 -2.82
C LYS A 283 15.16 26.19 -1.65
N ASN A 284 16.46 26.39 -1.41
CA ASN A 284 16.95 27.43 -0.51
C ASN A 284 16.39 28.76 -1.02
N SER A 285 15.20 29.11 -0.55
CA SER A 285 14.65 30.44 -0.66
C SER A 285 13.96 30.70 0.67
N THR A 286 14.70 31.41 1.52
CA THR A 286 14.16 32.40 2.44
C THR A 286 13.12 33.25 1.69
N LEU A 287 11.89 32.77 1.67
CA LEU A 287 10.71 33.56 1.37
C LEU A 287 9.86 33.46 2.62
N SER A 288 10.20 34.33 3.57
CA SER A 288 9.27 34.82 4.57
C SER A 288 8.05 35.36 3.83
N VAL A 289 7.04 34.52 3.68
CA VAL A 289 5.71 34.95 3.28
C VAL A 289 5.13 35.67 4.49
N GLU A 290 5.37 36.98 4.54
CA GLU A 290 4.53 37.87 5.34
C GLU A 290 3.09 37.67 4.84
N LEU A 291 2.23 37.22 5.76
CA LEU A 291 0.78 37.14 5.57
C LEU A 291 0.25 38.58 5.52
N ASP A 292 0.39 39.22 4.36
CA ASP A 292 -0.20 40.53 4.12
C ASP A 292 -1.71 40.31 3.92
N GLU A 293 -2.48 40.56 4.98
CA GLU A 293 -3.94 40.61 4.99
C GLU A 293 -4.43 41.78 4.12
N LYS A 294 -4.30 41.65 2.80
CA LYS A 294 -4.98 42.54 1.85
C LYS A 294 -6.20 41.84 1.29
N LYS A 295 -7.35 42.26 1.83
CA LYS A 295 -8.69 42.16 1.24
C LYS A 295 -8.59 42.20 -0.29
N GLN A 296 -8.79 41.07 -0.93
CA GLN A 296 -9.00 41.03 -2.38
C GLN A 296 -10.44 41.47 -2.63
N ASP A 297 -10.56 42.70 -3.13
CA ASP A 297 -11.79 43.21 -3.71
C ASP A 297 -12.27 42.25 -4.81
N GLU A 298 -13.55 41.86 -4.69
CA GLU A 298 -14.30 41.08 -5.67
C GLU A 298 -14.39 41.85 -6.99
N THR A 299 -13.36 41.75 -7.82
CA THR A 299 -13.45 42.14 -9.22
C THR A 299 -13.96 40.95 -10.02
N SER A 300 -15.14 41.15 -10.58
CA SER A 300 -15.89 40.26 -11.45
C SER A 300 -15.03 39.65 -12.55
N SER A 301 -14.52 38.44 -12.32
CA SER A 301 -14.07 37.59 -13.43
C SER A 301 -15.30 37.17 -14.21
N SER A 302 -15.37 37.63 -15.46
CA SER A 302 -16.40 37.30 -16.42
C SER A 302 -16.49 35.78 -16.58
N ASN A 303 -17.73 35.29 -16.55
CA ASN A 303 -18.10 33.88 -16.78
C ASN A 303 -17.54 33.39 -18.12
N LEU A 304 -16.33 32.83 -18.13
CA LEU A 304 -15.67 32.24 -19.30
C LEU A 304 -15.89 30.73 -19.41
N PHE A 305 -16.62 30.15 -18.46
CA PHE A 305 -16.98 28.73 -18.48
C PHE A 305 -18.47 28.61 -18.76
N ASP A 306 -18.84 28.24 -19.98
CA ASP A 306 -20.17 27.69 -20.24
C ASP A 306 -20.33 26.45 -19.36
N PRO A 307 -21.21 26.51 -18.33
CA PRO A 307 -21.41 25.36 -17.47
C PRO A 307 -22.07 24.27 -18.30
N VAL A 308 -21.65 23.01 -18.11
CA VAL A 308 -22.18 21.89 -18.90
C VAL A 308 -23.68 21.87 -18.76
N THR A 309 -24.39 21.96 -19.87
CA THR A 309 -25.83 21.70 -19.91
C THR A 309 -26.04 20.26 -19.51
N HIS A 310 -26.40 20.03 -18.25
CA HIS A 310 -26.88 18.73 -17.80
C HIS A 310 -28.03 18.31 -18.73
N PRO A 311 -28.08 17.08 -19.28
CA PRO A 311 -29.33 16.47 -19.75
C PRO A 311 -30.50 16.62 -18.76
N PHE A 312 -30.19 16.85 -17.46
CA PHE A 312 -31.16 17.12 -16.40
C PHE A 312 -31.28 18.60 -15.97
N GLY A 313 -30.69 19.53 -16.74
CA GLY A 313 -30.83 20.99 -16.62
C GLY A 313 -30.13 21.63 -15.41
N LEU A 314 -29.16 22.54 -15.66
CA LEU A 314 -28.77 23.56 -14.68
C LEU A 314 -29.91 24.57 -14.57
N LEU A 315 -30.62 24.58 -13.43
CA LEU A 315 -31.79 25.42 -13.26
C LEU A 315 -31.55 26.38 -12.09
N LYS A 316 -31.60 27.68 -12.39
CA LYS A 316 -31.49 28.77 -11.41
C LYS A 316 -32.33 28.45 -10.18
N VAL A 317 -31.67 28.33 -9.03
CA VAL A 317 -32.36 28.24 -7.74
C VAL A 317 -32.79 29.65 -7.37
N ASP A 318 -34.09 29.88 -7.41
CA ASP A 318 -34.69 31.04 -6.79
C ASP A 318 -35.41 30.56 -5.53
N PRO A 319 -34.93 30.90 -4.33
CA PRO A 319 -35.58 30.54 -3.07
C PRO A 319 -37.02 31.05 -2.97
N SER A 320 -37.39 32.09 -3.73
CA SER A 320 -38.76 32.61 -3.78
C SER A 320 -39.74 31.70 -4.52
N LYS A 321 -39.24 30.72 -5.28
CA LYS A 321 -40.09 29.79 -6.03
C LYS A 321 -40.80 28.78 -5.12
N PRO A 322 -42.03 28.37 -5.49
CA PRO A 322 -42.73 27.28 -4.82
C PRO A 322 -41.88 26.01 -4.70
N PHE A 323 -42.09 25.22 -3.63
CA PHE A 323 -41.32 23.99 -3.38
C PHE A 323 -41.30 23.03 -4.57
N HIS A 324 -42.44 22.81 -5.24
CA HIS A 324 -42.54 21.90 -6.38
C HIS A 324 -41.71 22.36 -7.60
N GLU A 325 -41.47 23.66 -7.77
CA GLU A 325 -40.59 24.18 -8.84
C GLU A 325 -39.11 24.00 -8.53
N ARG A 326 -38.74 23.80 -7.26
CA ARG A 326 -37.35 23.58 -6.83
C ARG A 326 -36.91 22.13 -7.03
N ILE A 327 -37.83 21.20 -7.29
CA ILE A 327 -37.53 19.77 -7.50
C ILE A 327 -37.09 19.52 -8.94
N ASN A 328 -36.03 18.73 -9.13
CA ASN A 328 -35.69 18.14 -10.41
C ASN A 328 -36.56 16.90 -10.65
N TRP A 329 -37.74 17.09 -11.25
CA TRP A 329 -38.74 16.03 -11.40
C TRP A 329 -38.26 14.82 -12.19
N ASN A 330 -37.44 15.00 -13.23
CA ASN A 330 -36.92 13.88 -14.02
C ASN A 330 -36.05 12.95 -13.16
N VAL A 331 -35.14 13.54 -12.39
CA VAL A 331 -34.25 12.82 -11.49
C VAL A 331 -35.03 12.25 -10.31
N ALA A 332 -35.96 13.00 -9.73
CA ALA A 332 -36.80 12.55 -8.62
C ALA A 332 -37.67 11.34 -9.01
N ILE A 333 -38.33 11.38 -10.17
CA ILE A 333 -39.12 10.24 -10.67
C ILE A 333 -38.24 9.01 -10.86
N PHE A 334 -37.03 9.18 -11.42
CA PHE A 334 -36.11 8.06 -11.62
C PHE A 334 -35.57 7.48 -10.30
N LEU A 335 -35.03 8.33 -9.42
CA LEU A 335 -34.43 7.91 -8.14
C LEU A 335 -35.47 7.36 -7.16
N CYS A 336 -36.68 7.91 -7.13
CA CYS A 336 -37.75 7.42 -6.26
C CYS A 336 -38.52 6.25 -6.88
N GLY A 337 -38.68 6.21 -8.21
CA GLY A 337 -39.43 5.18 -8.90
C GLY A 337 -38.68 3.84 -9.05
N THR A 338 -37.37 3.88 -9.29
CA THR A 338 -36.57 2.66 -9.49
C THR A 338 -36.50 1.73 -8.28
N PRO A 339 -36.47 2.21 -7.01
CA PRO A 339 -36.64 1.35 -5.83
C PRO A 339 -37.98 0.60 -5.80
N PHE A 340 -39.09 1.25 -6.18
CA PHE A 340 -40.39 0.56 -6.27
C PHE A 340 -40.39 -0.47 -7.40
N LEU A 341 -39.76 -0.16 -8.53
CA LEU A 341 -39.60 -1.11 -9.64
C LEU A 341 -38.75 -2.32 -9.23
N ALA A 342 -37.68 -2.09 -8.48
CA ALA A 342 -36.84 -3.13 -7.91
C ALA A 342 -37.60 -3.98 -6.90
N LEU A 343 -38.37 -3.36 -6.00
CA LEU A 343 -39.18 -4.06 -5.01
C LEU A 343 -40.26 -4.93 -5.66
N TYR A 344 -41.00 -4.38 -6.63
CA TYR A 344 -41.94 -5.15 -7.45
C TYR A 344 -41.24 -6.33 -8.15
N GLY A 345 -40.05 -6.08 -8.69
CA GLY A 345 -39.18 -7.07 -9.27
C GLY A 345 -38.85 -8.22 -8.34
N ILE A 346 -38.38 -7.90 -7.13
CA ILE A 346 -38.02 -8.85 -6.07
C ILE A 346 -39.23 -9.66 -5.62
N LEU A 347 -40.41 -9.04 -5.47
CA LEU A 347 -41.61 -9.70 -4.99
C LEU A 347 -42.28 -10.59 -6.05
N THR A 348 -42.09 -10.31 -7.34
CA THR A 348 -42.83 -11.01 -8.41
C THR A 348 -41.97 -11.92 -9.28
N THR A 349 -40.65 -11.97 -9.06
CA THR A 349 -39.73 -12.78 -9.86
C THR A 349 -39.21 -13.96 -9.04
N PRO A 350 -39.27 -15.20 -9.58
CA PRO A 350 -38.70 -16.36 -8.90
C PRO A 350 -37.20 -16.19 -8.59
N PHE A 351 -36.77 -16.70 -7.43
CA PHE A 351 -35.36 -16.67 -7.05
C PHE A 351 -34.56 -17.68 -7.87
N ILE A 352 -33.68 -17.19 -8.74
CA ILE A 352 -32.75 -18.01 -9.53
C ILE A 352 -31.32 -17.61 -9.20
N THR A 353 -30.55 -18.54 -8.63
CA THR A 353 -29.17 -18.28 -8.14
C THR A 353 -28.26 -17.66 -9.20
N LYS A 354 -28.34 -18.12 -10.45
CA LYS A 354 -27.53 -17.59 -11.57
C LYS A 354 -27.82 -16.10 -11.81
N THR A 355 -29.09 -15.69 -11.74
CA THR A 355 -29.53 -14.30 -11.89
C THR A 355 -29.01 -13.41 -10.77
N TYR A 356 -29.02 -13.88 -9.52
CA TYR A 356 -28.46 -13.14 -8.40
C TYR A 356 -26.93 -13.03 -8.47
N ILE A 357 -26.23 -14.05 -8.97
CA ILE A 357 -24.80 -13.95 -9.28
C ILE A 357 -24.55 -12.89 -10.36
N THR A 358 -25.35 -12.86 -11.44
CA THR A 358 -25.26 -11.82 -12.47
C THR A 358 -25.58 -10.43 -11.92
N ALA A 359 -26.55 -10.31 -11.01
CA ALA A 359 -26.86 -9.07 -10.32
C ALA A 359 -25.67 -8.56 -9.50
N PHE A 360 -25.04 -9.44 -8.71
CA PHE A 360 -23.85 -9.11 -7.94
C PHE A 360 -22.67 -8.70 -8.84
N LEU A 361 -22.42 -9.44 -9.93
CA LEU A 361 -21.38 -9.09 -10.89
C LEU A 361 -21.66 -7.74 -11.56
N ALA A 362 -22.90 -7.49 -11.98
CA ALA A 362 -23.30 -6.22 -12.59
C ALA A 362 -23.16 -5.05 -11.60
N TYR A 363 -23.48 -5.26 -10.32
CA TYR A 363 -23.25 -4.31 -9.22
C TYR A 363 -21.74 -4.05 -9.03
N TYR A 364 -20.93 -5.09 -8.92
CA TYR A 364 -19.48 -4.99 -8.71
C TYR A 364 -18.77 -4.30 -9.89
N ILE A 365 -19.13 -4.67 -11.13
CA ILE A 365 -18.59 -4.07 -12.36
C ILE A 365 -18.93 -2.58 -12.42
N SER A 366 -20.18 -2.20 -12.14
CA SER A 366 -20.59 -0.79 -12.06
C SER A 366 -19.76 -0.02 -11.02
N GLY A 367 -19.60 -0.57 -9.81
CA GLY A 367 -18.80 0.03 -8.74
C GLY A 367 -17.34 0.26 -9.13
N MET A 368 -16.70 -0.71 -9.79
CA MET A 368 -15.35 -0.56 -10.31
C MET A 368 -15.24 0.52 -11.41
N GLY A 369 -16.30 0.73 -12.19
CA GLY A 369 -16.38 1.80 -13.19
C GLY A 369 -16.38 3.19 -12.56
N ILE A 370 -17.10 3.36 -11.45
CA ILE A 370 -17.09 4.60 -10.67
C ILE A 370 -15.73 4.82 -10.00
N THR A 371 -15.24 3.84 -9.24
CA THR A 371 -14.02 3.98 -8.42
C THR A 371 -12.74 4.09 -9.27
N ALA A 372 -12.48 3.11 -10.14
CA ALA A 372 -11.26 3.13 -10.95
C ALA A 372 -11.38 4.06 -12.15
N GLY A 373 -12.58 4.25 -12.70
CA GLY A 373 -12.85 5.07 -13.89
C GLY A 373 -13.18 6.53 -13.55
N TYR A 374 -14.45 6.82 -13.27
CA TYR A 374 -14.98 8.19 -13.11
C TYR A 374 -14.19 8.99 -12.08
N HIS A 375 -13.92 8.37 -10.95
CA HIS A 375 -13.23 8.98 -9.84
C HIS A 375 -11.72 9.13 -10.11
N ARG A 376 -10.97 8.01 -10.13
CA ARG A 376 -9.51 8.05 -10.12
C ARG A 376 -8.88 8.39 -11.48
N LEU A 377 -9.44 7.88 -12.58
CA LEU A 377 -8.91 8.07 -13.93
C LEU A 377 -9.33 9.43 -14.51
N PHE A 378 -10.63 9.73 -14.52
CA PHE A 378 -11.16 10.91 -15.20
C PHE A 378 -11.18 12.16 -14.30
N SER A 379 -11.63 12.05 -13.04
CA SER A 379 -11.69 13.23 -12.16
C SER A 379 -10.32 13.65 -11.65
N HIS A 380 -9.56 12.72 -11.04
CA HIS A 380 -8.27 13.04 -10.41
C HIS A 380 -7.06 12.94 -11.32
N ARG A 381 -7.17 12.23 -12.46
CA ARG A 381 -6.02 11.94 -13.34
C ARG A 381 -4.86 11.31 -12.57
N SER A 382 -5.20 10.47 -11.59
CA SER A 382 -4.26 9.82 -10.66
C SER A 382 -3.45 8.70 -11.33
N TYR A 383 -3.82 8.32 -12.54
CA TYR A 383 -3.07 7.44 -13.42
C TYR A 383 -3.51 7.66 -14.88
N ARG A 384 -2.75 7.10 -15.82
CA ARG A 384 -3.12 7.01 -17.23
C ARG A 384 -3.44 5.57 -17.59
N ALA A 385 -4.29 5.37 -18.59
CA ALA A 385 -4.69 4.05 -19.03
C ALA A 385 -4.67 3.95 -20.56
N SER A 386 -4.49 2.73 -21.08
CA SER A 386 -4.61 2.45 -22.51
C SER A 386 -6.05 2.68 -22.99
N LEU A 387 -6.23 2.98 -24.28
CA LEU A 387 -7.54 3.28 -24.85
C LEU A 387 -8.62 2.21 -24.54
N PRO A 388 -8.34 0.89 -24.67
CA PRO A 388 -9.33 -0.12 -24.31
C PRO A 388 -9.77 -0.05 -22.84
N VAL A 389 -8.83 0.14 -21.91
CA VAL A 389 -9.15 0.26 -20.48
C VAL A 389 -9.98 1.51 -20.20
N ARG A 390 -9.65 2.64 -20.83
CA ARG A 390 -10.42 3.88 -20.71
C ARG A 390 -11.87 3.68 -21.16
N ILE A 391 -12.08 3.05 -22.31
CA ILE A 391 -13.41 2.75 -22.86
C ILE A 391 -14.17 1.82 -21.91
N VAL A 392 -13.53 0.72 -21.47
CA VAL A 392 -14.17 -0.27 -20.60
C VAL A 392 -14.60 0.37 -19.27
N LEU A 393 -13.70 1.07 -18.57
CA LEU A 393 -14.02 1.73 -17.30
C LEU A 393 -15.10 2.81 -17.45
N MET A 394 -15.07 3.57 -18.56
CA MET A 394 -16.11 4.54 -18.88
C MET A 394 -17.48 3.87 -19.08
N LEU A 395 -17.56 2.77 -19.84
CA LEU A 395 -18.81 2.05 -20.06
C LEU A 395 -19.33 1.39 -18.77
N MET A 396 -18.43 0.83 -17.95
CA MET A 396 -18.75 0.29 -16.63
C MET A 396 -19.40 1.36 -15.75
N GLY A 397 -18.82 2.56 -15.65
CA GLY A 397 -19.42 3.65 -14.89
C GLY A 397 -20.70 4.19 -15.52
N THR A 398 -20.81 4.23 -16.86
CA THR A 398 -22.03 4.67 -17.56
C THR A 398 -23.25 3.83 -17.19
N SER A 399 -23.05 2.55 -16.85
CA SER A 399 -24.12 1.64 -16.45
C SER A 399 -24.80 2.00 -15.12
N THR A 400 -24.26 2.94 -14.32
CA THR A 400 -24.76 3.29 -12.97
C THR A 400 -25.89 4.32 -12.96
N PHE A 401 -26.12 5.01 -14.08
CA PHE A 401 -27.09 6.12 -14.20
C PHE A 401 -26.74 7.39 -13.40
N GLU A 402 -25.47 7.61 -13.05
CA GLU A 402 -25.01 8.76 -12.24
C GLU A 402 -24.57 9.99 -13.07
N GLY A 403 -25.10 10.14 -14.28
CA GLY A 403 -24.70 11.20 -15.21
C GLY A 403 -23.46 10.84 -16.05
N SER A 404 -23.23 11.63 -17.09
CA SER A 404 -22.07 11.46 -17.96
C SER A 404 -20.76 11.77 -17.23
N VAL A 405 -19.62 11.34 -17.79
CA VAL A 405 -18.31 11.63 -17.19
C VAL A 405 -18.11 13.13 -17.01
N PHE A 406 -18.65 13.96 -17.90
CA PHE A 406 -18.54 15.42 -17.79
C PHE A 406 -19.24 15.95 -16.54
N GLU A 407 -20.47 15.53 -16.31
CA GLU A 407 -21.30 16.02 -15.20
C GLU A 407 -20.76 15.49 -13.86
N TRP A 408 -20.48 14.19 -13.80
CA TRP A 408 -19.97 13.55 -12.59
C TRP A 408 -18.62 14.15 -12.18
N CYS A 409 -17.68 14.29 -13.13
CA CYS A 409 -16.36 14.84 -12.82
C CYS A 409 -16.42 16.34 -12.50
N GLN A 410 -17.34 17.11 -13.11
CA GLN A 410 -17.52 18.52 -12.77
C GLN A 410 -17.95 18.67 -11.32
N ASP A 411 -19.00 17.94 -10.90
CA ASP A 411 -19.49 17.98 -9.52
C ASP A 411 -18.43 17.48 -8.53
N HIS A 412 -17.73 16.40 -8.85
CA HIS A 412 -16.68 15.85 -7.98
C HIS A 412 -15.49 16.81 -7.83
N ARG A 413 -15.02 17.42 -8.93
CA ARG A 413 -13.94 18.43 -8.87
C ARG A 413 -14.38 19.67 -8.11
N ALA A 414 -15.63 20.12 -8.28
CA ALA A 414 -16.20 21.23 -7.51
C ALA A 414 -16.28 20.88 -6.02
N HIS A 415 -16.66 19.66 -5.67
CA HIS A 415 -16.68 19.19 -4.30
C HIS A 415 -15.29 19.20 -3.64
N HIS A 416 -14.25 18.73 -4.32
CA HIS A 416 -12.88 18.84 -3.77
C HIS A 416 -12.42 20.29 -3.58
N ARG A 417 -12.83 21.19 -4.47
CA ARG A 417 -12.47 22.61 -4.41
C ARG A 417 -13.21 23.35 -3.30
N PHE A 418 -14.48 23.01 -3.08
CA PHE A 418 -15.40 23.78 -2.25
C PHE A 418 -15.94 23.00 -1.04
N THR A 419 -15.32 21.87 -0.66
CA THR A 419 -15.78 20.96 0.40
C THR A 419 -16.30 21.72 1.62
N ASP A 420 -17.48 21.34 2.12
CA ASP A 420 -18.17 21.94 3.29
C ASP A 420 -18.68 23.38 3.11
N THR A 421 -18.53 24.01 1.94
CA THR A 421 -19.07 25.35 1.64
C THR A 421 -20.39 25.27 0.87
N ASP A 422 -21.11 26.38 0.71
CA ASP A 422 -22.36 26.39 -0.08
C ASP A 422 -22.19 26.07 -1.57
N LYS A 423 -20.96 26.20 -2.10
CA LYS A 423 -20.61 25.83 -3.48
C LYS A 423 -20.32 24.33 -3.66
N ASP A 424 -20.19 23.58 -2.56
CA ASP A 424 -20.08 22.12 -2.62
C ASP A 424 -21.42 21.51 -3.05
N PRO A 425 -21.49 20.81 -4.21
CA PRO A 425 -22.73 20.25 -4.73
C PRO A 425 -23.47 19.35 -3.74
N TYR A 426 -22.74 18.61 -2.91
CA TYR A 426 -23.28 17.64 -1.96
C TYR A 426 -22.82 17.92 -0.51
N ASN A 427 -22.71 19.21 -0.17
CA ASN A 427 -22.33 19.70 1.16
C ASN A 427 -23.04 18.95 2.32
N VAL A 428 -22.27 18.18 3.10
CA VAL A 428 -22.77 17.42 4.26
C VAL A 428 -23.31 18.32 5.38
N LYS A 429 -22.88 19.59 5.46
CA LYS A 429 -23.36 20.55 6.46
C LYS A 429 -24.84 20.92 6.27
N LYS A 430 -25.41 20.66 5.08
CA LYS A 430 -26.87 20.76 4.82
C LYS A 430 -27.65 19.54 5.32
N GLY A 431 -26.98 18.57 5.95
CA GLY A 431 -27.57 17.39 6.57
C GLY A 431 -27.36 16.11 5.75
N LEU A 432 -27.41 14.97 6.45
CA LEU A 432 -27.14 13.65 5.87
C LEU A 432 -28.04 13.29 4.69
N PHE A 433 -29.33 13.62 4.76
CA PHE A 433 -30.25 13.38 3.65
C PHE A 433 -29.87 14.20 2.42
N TYR A 434 -29.47 15.47 2.62
CA TYR A 434 -29.06 16.33 1.52
C TYR A 434 -27.83 15.77 0.83
N SER A 435 -26.76 15.42 1.55
CA SER A 435 -25.53 14.89 0.94
C SER A 435 -25.69 13.49 0.38
N HIS A 436 -26.60 12.68 0.92
CA HIS A 436 -26.88 11.35 0.38
C HIS A 436 -27.57 11.45 -0.99
N MET A 437 -28.74 12.08 -1.07
CA MET A 437 -29.47 12.18 -2.34
C MET A 437 -30.22 13.48 -2.57
N GLY A 438 -30.46 14.28 -1.53
CA GLY A 438 -31.22 15.53 -1.67
C GLY A 438 -30.58 16.50 -2.67
N TRP A 439 -29.25 16.51 -2.76
CA TRP A 439 -28.51 17.31 -3.74
C TRP A 439 -28.96 17.06 -5.19
N MET A 440 -29.35 15.83 -5.55
CA MET A 440 -29.88 15.49 -6.89
C MET A 440 -31.37 15.79 -7.05
N LEU A 441 -32.15 15.69 -5.98
CA LEU A 441 -33.60 15.89 -6.00
C LEU A 441 -33.96 17.37 -6.15
N PHE A 442 -33.12 18.28 -5.65
CA PHE A 442 -33.33 19.71 -5.75
C PHE A 442 -32.45 20.33 -6.84
N LYS A 443 -33.02 21.29 -7.58
CA LYS A 443 -32.26 22.14 -8.50
C LYS A 443 -31.18 22.87 -7.71
N ARG A 444 -29.97 22.97 -8.27
CA ARG A 444 -28.79 23.57 -7.64
C ARG A 444 -27.91 24.29 -8.67
N ILE A 445 -27.08 25.20 -8.18
CA ILE A 445 -25.96 25.76 -8.92
C ILE A 445 -24.69 25.27 -8.24
N PRO A 446 -24.04 24.20 -8.74
CA PRO A 446 -22.79 23.73 -8.15
C PRO A 446 -21.68 24.76 -8.38
N GLY A 447 -20.64 24.70 -7.56
CA GLY A 447 -19.40 25.45 -7.80
C GLY A 447 -18.78 25.11 -9.16
N ASP A 448 -17.95 26.02 -9.67
CA ASP A 448 -17.24 25.85 -10.92
C ASP A 448 -16.02 24.92 -10.77
N ALA A 449 -15.81 24.08 -11.78
CA ALA A 449 -14.62 23.25 -11.90
C ALA A 449 -14.19 23.13 -13.36
N ASP A 450 -12.88 23.21 -13.61
CA ASP A 450 -12.33 22.99 -14.94
C ASP A 450 -12.49 21.52 -15.34
N ILE A 451 -13.01 21.31 -16.54
CA ILE A 451 -13.19 20.01 -17.21
C ILE A 451 -12.80 20.08 -18.70
N SER A 452 -12.00 21.09 -19.07
CA SER A 452 -11.53 21.28 -20.45
C SER A 452 -10.81 20.05 -21.00
N ASP A 453 -10.06 19.36 -20.15
CA ASP A 453 -9.39 18.09 -20.45
C ASP A 453 -10.38 16.97 -20.82
N LEU A 454 -11.52 16.89 -20.14
CA LEU A 454 -12.57 15.91 -20.45
C LEU A 454 -13.27 16.26 -21.76
N LYS A 455 -13.57 17.55 -21.97
CA LYS A 455 -14.19 18.06 -23.21
C LYS A 455 -13.30 17.82 -24.43
N ALA A 456 -11.98 17.84 -24.27
CA ALA A 456 -11.03 17.56 -25.34
C ALA A 456 -11.02 16.08 -25.77
N ASP A 457 -11.48 15.16 -24.92
CA ASP A 457 -11.45 13.72 -25.20
C ASP A 457 -12.61 13.27 -26.11
N PRO A 458 -12.32 12.75 -27.33
CA PRO A 458 -13.37 12.25 -28.23
C PRO A 458 -14.18 11.06 -27.66
N VAL A 459 -13.55 10.20 -26.84
CA VAL A 459 -14.23 9.04 -26.24
C VAL A 459 -15.28 9.51 -25.23
N LEU A 460 -14.93 10.50 -24.41
CA LEU A 460 -15.84 11.06 -23.42
C LEU A 460 -16.92 11.93 -24.05
N ARG A 461 -16.60 12.68 -25.12
CA ARG A 461 -17.61 13.39 -25.92
C ARG A 461 -18.66 12.45 -26.51
N PHE A 462 -18.23 11.28 -27.02
CA PHE A 462 -19.15 10.25 -27.50
C PHE A 462 -20.06 9.76 -26.37
N GLN A 463 -19.49 9.43 -25.22
CA GLN A 463 -20.27 8.96 -24.07
C GLN A 463 -21.25 10.00 -23.55
N HIS A 464 -20.85 11.27 -23.47
CA HIS A 464 -21.72 12.36 -23.08
C HIS A 464 -22.90 12.51 -24.06
N LYS A 465 -22.62 12.50 -25.37
CA LYS A 465 -23.65 12.60 -26.42
C LYS A 465 -24.67 11.46 -26.36
N TYR A 466 -24.24 10.24 -26.07
CA TYR A 466 -25.08 9.03 -26.07
C TYR A 466 -25.30 8.47 -24.67
N PHE A 467 -25.21 9.31 -23.63
CA PHE A 467 -25.21 8.84 -22.24
C PHE A 467 -26.47 8.02 -21.92
N ILE A 468 -27.65 8.59 -22.19
CA ILE A 468 -28.94 7.96 -21.88
C ILE A 468 -29.09 6.59 -22.57
N PRO A 469 -28.98 6.44 -23.90
CA PRO A 469 -29.10 5.13 -24.53
C PRO A 469 -28.03 4.14 -24.07
N LEU A 470 -26.80 4.59 -23.80
CA LEU A 470 -25.75 3.72 -23.26
C LEU A 470 -26.06 3.23 -21.85
N ALA A 471 -26.52 4.12 -20.96
CA ALA A 471 -26.85 3.79 -19.58
C ALA A 471 -27.96 2.74 -19.50
N PHE A 472 -29.06 2.91 -20.24
CA PHE A 472 -30.14 1.90 -20.28
C PHE A 472 -29.69 0.57 -20.90
N SER A 473 -28.93 0.64 -22.01
CA SER A 473 -28.44 -0.55 -22.69
C SER A 473 -27.51 -1.38 -21.81
N LEU A 474 -26.56 -0.75 -21.11
CA LEU A 474 -25.56 -1.42 -20.30
C LEU A 474 -26.07 -1.75 -18.89
N GLY A 475 -26.85 -0.85 -18.30
CA GLY A 475 -27.32 -0.93 -16.92
C GLY A 475 -28.48 -1.91 -16.74
N TRP A 476 -29.48 -1.89 -17.63
CA TRP A 476 -30.71 -2.68 -17.49
C TRP A 476 -30.82 -3.79 -18.53
N PHE A 477 -30.63 -3.47 -19.81
CA PHE A 477 -30.90 -4.43 -20.88
C PHE A 477 -29.81 -5.48 -21.06
N LEU A 478 -28.53 -5.13 -20.88
CA LEU A 478 -27.44 -6.11 -20.98
C LEU A 478 -27.57 -7.23 -19.92
N PRO A 479 -27.81 -6.96 -18.62
CA PRO A 479 -28.11 -8.02 -17.65
C PRO A 479 -29.37 -8.83 -18.01
N MET A 480 -30.42 -8.17 -18.52
CA MET A 480 -31.62 -8.85 -19.03
C MET A 480 -31.29 -9.84 -20.13
N PHE A 481 -30.50 -9.45 -21.14
CA PHE A 481 -30.09 -10.32 -22.23
C PHE A 481 -29.21 -11.47 -21.76
N ILE A 482 -28.27 -11.23 -20.84
CA ILE A 482 -27.41 -12.29 -20.28
C ILE A 482 -28.26 -13.38 -19.60
N CYS A 483 -29.22 -12.99 -18.76
CA CYS A 483 -30.06 -13.95 -18.04
C CYS A 483 -31.11 -14.61 -18.95
N GLY A 484 -31.69 -13.82 -19.87
CA GLY A 484 -32.67 -14.27 -20.84
C GLY A 484 -32.11 -15.28 -21.83
N PHE A 485 -31.00 -14.98 -22.49
CA PHE A 485 -30.36 -15.93 -23.41
C PHE A 485 -29.60 -17.05 -22.68
N GLY A 486 -29.09 -16.80 -21.48
CA GLY A 486 -28.31 -17.79 -20.73
C GLY A 486 -29.14 -18.91 -20.10
N TRP A 487 -30.25 -18.58 -19.44
CA TRP A 487 -31.11 -19.57 -18.77
C TRP A 487 -32.60 -19.20 -18.76
N ASN A 488 -33.05 -18.41 -19.74
CA ASN A 488 -34.44 -18.03 -19.95
C ASN A 488 -35.10 -17.25 -18.81
N ASP A 489 -34.30 -16.49 -18.03
CA ASP A 489 -34.81 -15.62 -16.97
C ASP A 489 -34.75 -14.14 -17.38
N TRP A 490 -35.57 -13.78 -18.37
CA TRP A 490 -35.70 -12.41 -18.86
C TRP A 490 -36.17 -11.44 -17.76
N LYS A 491 -37.15 -11.88 -16.97
CA LYS A 491 -37.76 -11.07 -15.91
C LYS A 491 -36.75 -10.80 -14.80
N GLY A 492 -36.04 -11.81 -14.30
CA GLY A 492 -35.01 -11.62 -13.27
C GLY A 492 -33.78 -10.89 -13.78
N GLY A 493 -33.39 -11.12 -15.03
CA GLY A 493 -32.34 -10.34 -15.66
C GLY A 493 -32.64 -8.85 -15.71
N PHE A 494 -33.88 -8.46 -16.04
CA PHE A 494 -34.30 -7.05 -16.03
C PHE A 494 -34.45 -6.51 -14.61
N PHE A 495 -35.34 -7.09 -13.80
CA PHE A 495 -35.72 -6.52 -12.51
C PHE A 495 -34.65 -6.67 -11.42
N ILE A 496 -33.97 -7.81 -11.35
CA ILE A 496 -32.99 -8.10 -10.29
C ILE A 496 -31.59 -7.69 -10.74
N ALA A 497 -31.11 -8.25 -11.85
CA ALA A 497 -29.75 -7.99 -12.31
C ALA A 497 -29.58 -6.60 -12.96
N GLY A 498 -30.62 -6.09 -13.61
CA GLY A 498 -30.67 -4.73 -14.16
C GLY A 498 -31.05 -3.71 -13.09
N VAL A 499 -32.34 -3.61 -12.74
CA VAL A 499 -32.86 -2.52 -11.90
C VAL A 499 -32.34 -2.59 -10.45
N ALA A 500 -32.58 -3.69 -9.73
CA ALA A 500 -32.25 -3.77 -8.30
C ALA A 500 -30.74 -3.61 -8.03
N SER A 501 -29.88 -4.20 -8.87
CA SER A 501 -28.42 -4.04 -8.74
C SER A 501 -27.97 -2.59 -8.89
N LYS A 502 -28.63 -1.81 -9.76
CA LYS A 502 -28.30 -0.40 -10.00
C LYS A 502 -28.88 0.52 -8.95
N VAL A 503 -30.06 0.21 -8.42
CA VAL A 503 -30.58 0.87 -7.22
C VAL A 503 -29.60 0.70 -6.06
N LEU A 504 -29.14 -0.51 -5.79
CA LEU A 504 -28.15 -0.76 -4.73
C LEU A 504 -26.83 -0.04 -5.00
N MET A 505 -26.33 -0.07 -6.25
CA MET A 505 -25.12 0.66 -6.63
C MET A 505 -25.25 2.16 -6.36
N MET A 506 -26.34 2.80 -6.78
CA MET A 506 -26.57 4.22 -6.54
C MET A 506 -26.55 4.53 -5.03
N GLN A 507 -27.22 3.74 -4.20
CA GLN A 507 -27.16 3.93 -2.74
C GLN A 507 -25.73 3.81 -2.19
N CYS A 508 -24.93 2.86 -2.71
CA CYS A 508 -23.51 2.74 -2.36
C CYS A 508 -22.70 3.99 -2.75
N THR A 509 -22.90 4.53 -3.96
CA THR A 509 -22.20 5.77 -4.37
C THR A 509 -22.64 6.96 -3.51
N PHE A 510 -23.92 7.07 -3.19
CA PHE A 510 -24.46 8.14 -2.34
C PHE A 510 -23.90 8.09 -0.91
N CYS A 511 -23.52 6.91 -0.42
CA CYS A 511 -22.80 6.75 0.84
C CYS A 511 -21.41 7.43 0.83
N ILE A 512 -20.78 7.67 -0.33
CA ILE A 512 -19.51 8.39 -0.40
C ILE A 512 -19.73 9.85 0.05
N ASN A 513 -20.72 10.51 -0.53
CA ASN A 513 -21.05 11.91 -0.22
C ASN A 513 -21.61 12.08 1.21
N SER A 514 -22.18 11.03 1.79
CA SER A 514 -22.83 11.08 3.11
C SER A 514 -22.00 10.40 4.20
N LEU A 515 -21.91 9.07 4.21
CA LEU A 515 -21.20 8.33 5.24
C LEU A 515 -19.70 8.64 5.28
N ALA A 516 -19.06 8.87 4.13
CA ALA A 516 -17.62 9.18 4.10
C ALA A 516 -17.27 10.60 4.61
N HIS A 517 -18.27 11.45 4.85
CA HIS A 517 -18.13 12.76 5.49
C HIS A 517 -18.68 12.81 6.93
N TYR A 518 -19.20 11.69 7.43
CA TYR A 518 -19.88 11.64 8.72
C TYR A 518 -19.29 10.58 9.66
N LEU A 519 -19.05 9.37 9.14
CA LEU A 519 -18.58 8.23 9.92
C LEU A 519 -17.08 8.00 9.69
N GLY A 520 -16.31 7.94 10.79
CA GLY A 520 -14.91 7.53 10.78
C GLY A 520 -13.98 8.54 11.43
N GLU A 521 -12.69 8.42 11.10
CA GLU A 521 -11.61 9.16 11.75
C GLU A 521 -11.04 10.27 10.88
N ALA A 522 -10.60 11.36 11.52
CA ALA A 522 -9.83 12.44 10.91
C ALA A 522 -8.32 12.09 10.96
N THR A 523 -7.89 11.07 10.21
CA THR A 523 -6.56 10.45 10.32
C THR A 523 -5.41 11.40 10.00
N TYR A 524 -5.59 12.25 8.99
CA TYR A 524 -4.55 13.15 8.45
C TYR A 524 -4.87 14.62 8.67
N THR A 525 -6.16 14.97 8.68
CA THR A 525 -6.62 16.34 8.91
C THR A 525 -8.04 16.34 9.47
N ASP A 526 -8.36 17.29 10.34
CA ASP A 526 -9.70 17.58 10.87
C ASP A 526 -10.27 18.91 10.32
N GLN A 527 -9.59 19.56 9.37
CA GLN A 527 -9.99 20.86 8.82
C GLN A 527 -11.33 20.80 8.07
N ARG A 528 -11.72 19.62 7.59
CA ARG A 528 -12.93 19.37 6.79
C ARG A 528 -13.63 18.09 7.27
N SER A 529 -14.83 17.86 6.77
CA SER A 529 -15.69 16.73 7.10
C SER A 529 -15.25 15.33 6.65
N PRO A 530 -14.43 15.10 5.59
CA PRO A 530 -14.04 13.75 5.17
C PRO A 530 -13.45 12.89 6.30
N ARG A 531 -13.84 11.62 6.34
CA ARG A 531 -13.48 10.65 7.38
C ARG A 531 -12.98 9.34 6.77
N ASP A 532 -12.04 8.70 7.45
CA ASP A 532 -11.59 7.34 7.13
C ASP A 532 -12.42 6.31 7.91
N SER A 533 -13.10 5.41 7.21
CA SER A 533 -13.94 4.35 7.79
C SER A 533 -13.82 3.05 7.00
N PHE A 534 -13.43 1.98 7.69
CA PHE A 534 -13.37 0.63 7.11
C PHE A 534 -14.75 0.14 6.64
N ILE A 535 -15.81 0.38 7.43
CA ILE A 535 -17.17 -0.03 7.08
C ILE A 535 -17.64 0.71 5.84
N THR A 536 -17.39 2.03 5.78
CA THR A 536 -17.71 2.84 4.58
C THR A 536 -16.94 2.28 3.39
N SER A 537 -15.66 1.96 3.54
CA SER A 537 -14.84 1.40 2.47
C SER A 537 -15.39 0.08 1.91
N LEU A 538 -15.91 -0.79 2.77
CA LEU A 538 -16.54 -2.04 2.34
C LEU A 538 -17.80 -1.79 1.50
N VAL A 539 -18.66 -0.85 1.93
CA VAL A 539 -19.91 -0.49 1.25
C VAL A 539 -19.65 0.26 -0.07
N THR A 540 -18.55 1.01 -0.15
CA THR A 540 -18.24 1.91 -1.28
C THR A 540 -17.06 1.43 -2.13
N PHE A 541 -16.76 0.13 -2.13
CA PHE A 541 -15.71 -0.46 -2.98
C PHE A 541 -14.33 0.21 -2.85
N GLY A 542 -13.92 0.58 -1.63
CA GLY A 542 -12.62 1.18 -1.37
C GLY A 542 -12.64 2.68 -1.11
N GLU A 543 -13.79 3.35 -1.31
CA GLU A 543 -13.86 4.82 -1.28
C GLU A 543 -13.98 5.42 0.13
N GLY A 544 -14.07 4.58 1.17
CA GLY A 544 -14.26 5.01 2.55
C GLY A 544 -13.03 5.50 3.30
N TYR A 545 -11.82 5.41 2.72
CA TYR A 545 -10.64 6.12 3.23
C TYR A 545 -10.62 7.55 2.70
N HIS A 546 -11.65 8.31 3.07
CA HIS A 546 -12.00 9.58 2.44
C HIS A 546 -11.23 10.77 3.01
N ASN A 547 -10.79 10.69 4.27
CA ASN A 547 -9.89 11.68 4.85
C ASN A 547 -8.53 11.66 4.13
N PHE A 548 -8.00 10.45 3.90
CA PHE A 548 -6.82 10.28 3.06
C PHE A 548 -7.04 10.87 1.66
N HIS A 549 -8.14 10.51 1.02
CA HIS A 549 -8.41 10.91 -0.35
C HIS A 549 -8.53 12.44 -0.52
N HIS A 550 -9.21 13.14 0.38
CA HIS A 550 -9.32 14.59 0.33
C HIS A 550 -8.01 15.33 0.59
N GLU A 551 -7.14 14.75 1.43
CA GLU A 551 -5.83 15.32 1.72
C GLU A 551 -4.82 15.03 0.60
N PHE A 552 -4.92 13.86 -0.04
CA PHE A 552 -4.00 13.39 -1.08
C PHE A 552 -4.73 13.01 -2.38
N PRO A 553 -5.50 13.93 -3.00
CA PRO A 553 -6.42 13.62 -4.10
C PRO A 553 -5.72 13.18 -5.39
N TYR A 554 -4.42 13.46 -5.52
CA TYR A 554 -3.63 13.02 -6.67
C TYR A 554 -3.06 11.60 -6.51
N ASP A 555 -3.19 10.96 -5.35
CA ASP A 555 -2.81 9.55 -5.19
C ASP A 555 -3.86 8.64 -5.85
N TYR A 556 -3.44 7.60 -6.58
CA TYR A 556 -4.40 6.64 -7.17
C TYR A 556 -5.05 5.72 -6.12
N ARG A 557 -4.55 5.73 -4.89
CA ARG A 557 -5.02 4.91 -3.77
C ARG A 557 -5.93 5.74 -2.89
N ASN A 558 -6.94 5.12 -2.29
CA ASN A 558 -7.61 5.69 -1.12
C ASN A 558 -7.08 5.02 0.14
N GLY A 559 -6.92 3.69 0.10
CA GLY A 559 -6.36 2.93 1.21
C GLY A 559 -4.86 2.69 1.03
N ILE A 560 -3.99 3.37 1.78
CA ILE A 560 -2.53 3.20 1.64
C ILE A 560 -1.97 1.96 2.34
N HIS A 561 -2.59 1.49 3.44
CA HIS A 561 -2.13 0.33 4.18
C HIS A 561 -2.52 -0.99 3.50
N MET A 562 -1.78 -2.06 3.83
CA MET A 562 -1.96 -3.37 3.20
C MET A 562 -3.31 -4.02 3.52
N SER A 563 -3.85 -3.80 4.73
CA SER A 563 -5.18 -4.27 5.13
C SER A 563 -6.33 -3.39 4.61
N ALA A 564 -6.03 -2.28 3.94
CA ALA A 564 -7.05 -1.40 3.39
C ALA A 564 -7.79 -2.10 2.26
N TYR A 565 -9.08 -2.37 2.47
CA TYR A 565 -9.98 -2.76 1.39
C TYR A 565 -10.05 -1.61 0.40
N ASP A 566 -9.52 -1.82 -0.80
CA ASP A 566 -9.46 -0.85 -1.88
C ASP A 566 -9.32 -1.62 -3.21
N PRO A 567 -10.41 -2.23 -3.70
CA PRO A 567 -10.39 -2.99 -4.95
C PRO A 567 -10.04 -2.13 -6.17
N GLY A 568 -10.37 -0.83 -6.15
CA GLY A 568 -9.92 0.16 -7.13
C GLY A 568 -8.40 0.18 -7.28
N LYS A 569 -7.69 0.31 -6.15
CA LYS A 569 -6.22 0.26 -6.10
C LYS A 569 -5.69 -1.06 -6.64
N TRP A 570 -6.31 -2.18 -6.29
CA TRP A 570 -5.87 -3.50 -6.73
C TRP A 570 -6.03 -3.69 -8.24
N LEU A 571 -7.17 -3.28 -8.80
CA LEU A 571 -7.40 -3.33 -10.25
C LEU A 571 -6.38 -2.46 -11.00
N ILE A 572 -6.19 -1.21 -10.59
CA ILE A 572 -5.26 -0.28 -11.25
C ILE A 572 -3.84 -0.82 -11.19
N ASN A 573 -3.41 -1.31 -10.02
CA ASN A 573 -2.08 -1.91 -9.86
C ASN A 573 -1.91 -3.17 -10.72
N PHE A 574 -2.91 -4.06 -10.76
CA PHE A 574 -2.89 -5.25 -11.62
C PHE A 574 -2.77 -4.89 -13.11
N LEU A 575 -3.57 -3.93 -13.59
CA LEU A 575 -3.48 -3.44 -14.96
C LEU A 575 -2.11 -2.82 -15.28
N SER A 576 -1.44 -2.24 -14.28
CA SER A 576 -0.11 -1.66 -14.44
C SER A 576 0.98 -2.68 -14.72
N TRP A 577 0.83 -3.92 -14.22
CA TRP A 577 1.78 -5.00 -14.49
C TRP A 577 1.82 -5.36 -15.98
N PHE A 578 0.70 -5.18 -16.68
CA PHE A 578 0.59 -5.43 -18.12
C PHE A 578 0.78 -4.16 -18.97
N GLY A 579 1.09 -3.01 -18.35
CA GLY A 579 1.23 -1.73 -19.04
C GLY A 579 -0.09 -1.11 -19.51
N PHE A 580 -1.24 -1.66 -19.11
CA PHE A 580 -2.55 -1.07 -19.45
C PHE A 580 -2.93 0.11 -18.57
N ALA A 581 -2.35 0.20 -17.37
CA ALA A 581 -2.34 1.39 -16.53
C ALA A 581 -0.89 1.84 -16.30
N TYR A 582 -0.62 3.13 -16.30
CA TYR A 582 0.73 3.67 -16.18
C TYR A 582 0.71 5.07 -15.55
N GLU A 583 1.87 5.59 -15.15
CA GLU A 583 2.00 6.85 -14.40
C GLU A 583 1.14 6.91 -13.12
N LEU A 584 1.06 5.80 -12.36
CA LEU A 584 0.31 5.72 -11.10
C LEU A 584 0.89 6.73 -10.08
N LYS A 585 0.17 7.83 -9.86
CA LYS A 585 0.58 8.96 -9.03
C LYS A 585 0.46 8.59 -7.55
N ARG A 586 1.48 8.94 -6.77
CA ARG A 586 1.58 8.66 -5.33
C ARG A 586 2.31 9.78 -4.62
N PHE A 587 1.85 10.11 -3.42
CA PHE A 587 2.58 11.02 -2.53
C PHE A 587 3.68 10.30 -1.74
N PRO A 588 4.75 11.01 -1.33
CA PRO A 588 5.77 10.46 -0.45
C PRO A 588 5.20 10.03 0.90
N SER A 589 5.71 8.93 1.45
CA SER A 589 5.25 8.38 2.74
C SER A 589 5.47 9.35 3.91
N GLU A 590 6.45 10.24 3.79
CA GLU A 590 6.77 11.26 4.78
C GLU A 590 5.61 12.26 4.96
N LEU A 591 4.86 12.58 3.90
CA LEU A 591 3.71 13.48 4.02
C LEU A 591 2.58 12.84 4.83
N PHE A 592 2.35 11.54 4.65
CA PHE A 592 1.38 10.78 5.44
C PHE A 592 1.76 10.76 6.92
N ALA A 593 3.06 10.59 7.21
CA ALA A 593 3.58 10.61 8.58
C ALA A 593 3.42 12.01 9.21
N LYS A 594 3.72 13.08 8.47
CA LYS A 594 3.54 14.46 8.93
C LYS A 594 2.08 14.75 9.30
N GLY A 595 1.11 14.39 8.45
CA GLY A 595 -0.31 14.58 8.74
C GLY A 595 -0.76 13.85 10.02
N LYS A 596 -0.31 12.60 10.21
CA LYS A 596 -0.59 11.84 11.44
C LYS A 596 0.03 12.49 12.68
N ILE A 597 1.27 12.96 12.61
CA ILE A 597 1.93 13.66 13.71
C ILE A 597 1.16 14.94 14.08
N GLN A 598 0.73 15.73 13.09
CA GLN A 598 -0.06 16.94 13.33
C GLN A 598 -1.39 16.63 14.05
N MET A 599 -2.08 15.55 13.68
CA MET A 599 -3.29 15.11 14.37
C MET A 599 -3.01 14.58 15.79
N GLN A 600 -1.87 13.91 15.98
CA GLN A 600 -1.41 13.49 17.30
C GLN A 600 -1.05 14.68 18.20
N GLU A 601 -0.39 15.71 17.67
CA GLU A 601 -0.08 16.95 18.39
C GLU A 601 -1.35 17.66 18.87
N LYS A 602 -2.39 17.74 18.03
CA LYS A 602 -3.69 18.28 18.44
C LYS A 602 -4.31 17.48 19.58
N THR A 603 -4.24 16.15 19.49
CA THR A 603 -4.75 15.24 20.51
C THR A 603 -3.95 15.40 21.82
N ILE A 604 -2.63 15.44 21.74
CA ILE A 604 -1.73 15.65 22.87
C ILE A 604 -2.01 17.01 23.52
N LYS A 605 -2.18 18.08 22.73
CA LYS A 605 -2.54 19.40 23.24
C LYS A 605 -3.86 19.35 24.00
N LYS A 606 -4.91 18.75 23.42
CA LYS A 606 -6.21 18.60 24.09
C LYS A 606 -6.10 17.84 25.41
N LEU A 607 -5.32 16.75 25.45
CA LEU A 607 -5.07 15.98 26.67
C LEU A 607 -4.24 16.77 27.68
N ARG A 608 -3.28 17.57 27.20
CA ARG A 608 -2.44 18.44 28.04
C ARG A 608 -3.28 19.53 28.69
N ASP A 609 -4.21 20.14 27.96
CA ASP A 609 -5.10 21.20 28.43
C ASP A 609 -6.09 20.71 29.50
N GLN A 610 -6.34 19.38 29.59
CA GLN A 610 -7.14 18.77 30.65
C GLN A 610 -6.39 18.61 31.98
N LEU A 611 -5.08 18.84 31.99
CA LEU A 611 -4.20 18.66 33.14
C LEU A 611 -3.62 20.00 33.59
N TYR A 612 -3.51 20.21 34.91
CA TYR A 612 -2.83 21.37 35.46
C TYR A 612 -1.32 21.11 35.56
N TRP A 613 -0.54 21.84 34.78
CA TRP A 613 0.93 21.71 34.73
C TRP A 613 1.65 22.83 35.49
N GLY A 614 0.95 23.49 36.42
CA GLY A 614 1.44 24.70 37.07
C GLY A 614 1.15 25.97 36.26
N LYS A 615 1.57 27.12 36.81
CA LYS A 615 1.42 28.41 36.12
C LYS A 615 2.23 28.42 34.82
N PRO A 616 1.64 28.83 33.68
CA PRO A 616 2.36 29.02 32.43
C PRO A 616 3.49 30.05 32.59
N LEU A 617 4.65 29.79 31.98
CA LEU A 617 5.84 30.63 32.14
C LEU A 617 5.61 32.08 31.68
N ASP A 618 4.81 32.27 30.65
CA ASP A 618 4.39 33.56 30.09
C ASP A 618 3.49 34.39 31.03
N GLN A 619 2.93 33.78 32.06
CA GLN A 619 2.11 34.46 33.08
C GLN A 619 2.87 34.75 34.37
N LEU A 620 4.13 34.34 34.46
CA LEU A 620 4.96 34.55 35.64
C LEU A 620 5.60 35.94 35.61
N PRO A 621 5.60 36.70 36.73
CA PRO A 621 6.39 37.93 36.83
C PRO A 621 7.88 37.62 36.78
N SER A 622 8.70 38.57 36.34
CA SER A 622 10.16 38.45 36.38
C SER A 622 10.72 39.06 37.66
N PHE A 623 11.63 38.36 38.34
CA PHE A 623 12.40 38.89 39.46
C PHE A 623 13.90 38.79 39.21
N THR A 624 14.67 39.78 39.66
CA THR A 624 16.13 39.71 39.68
C THR A 624 16.61 38.84 40.84
N ARG A 625 17.86 38.34 40.77
CA ARG A 625 18.47 37.58 41.88
C ARG A 625 18.47 38.36 43.21
N ALA A 626 18.65 39.68 43.14
CA ALA A 626 18.62 40.55 44.30
C ALA A 626 17.21 40.59 44.92
N GLN A 627 16.17 40.72 44.11
CA GLN A 627 14.77 40.70 44.57
C GLN A 627 14.40 39.36 45.20
N VAL A 628 14.82 38.23 44.63
CA VAL A 628 14.58 36.90 45.22
C VAL A 628 15.22 36.80 46.60
N LYS A 629 16.49 37.22 46.74
CA LYS A 629 17.20 37.22 48.01
C LYS A 629 16.54 38.15 49.03
N GLU A 630 16.13 39.34 48.63
CA GLU A 630 15.42 40.29 49.47
C GLU A 630 14.09 39.72 49.96
N LYS A 631 13.31 39.07 49.09
CA LYS A 631 12.06 38.40 49.47
C LYS A 631 12.27 37.26 50.46
N CYS A 632 13.35 36.48 50.30
CA CYS A 632 13.69 35.44 51.27
C CYS A 632 14.09 36.02 52.64
N GLN A 633 14.82 37.14 52.67
CA GLN A 633 15.32 37.75 53.90
C GLN A 633 14.27 38.59 54.64
N LYS A 634 13.54 39.46 53.92
CA LYS A 634 12.58 40.42 54.49
C LYS A 634 11.18 39.84 54.63
N GLU A 635 10.69 39.16 53.59
CA GLU A 635 9.33 38.59 53.56
C GLU A 635 9.30 37.14 54.10
N LYS A 636 10.46 36.56 54.44
CA LYS A 636 10.61 35.16 54.89
C LYS A 636 10.03 34.12 53.91
N LYS A 637 10.03 34.41 52.61
CA LYS A 637 9.57 33.46 51.58
C LYS A 637 10.60 32.36 51.32
N GLN A 638 10.15 31.13 51.07
CA GLN A 638 11.02 30.01 50.72
C GLN A 638 11.16 29.87 49.19
N LEU A 639 11.85 30.82 48.57
CA LEU A 639 12.05 30.80 47.11
C LEU A 639 13.37 30.10 46.75
N LEU A 640 13.37 29.27 45.71
CA LEU A 640 14.60 28.76 45.08
C LEU A 640 14.56 28.91 43.57
N ILE A 641 15.72 28.88 42.92
CA ILE A 641 15.86 29.05 41.47
C ILE A 641 16.32 27.73 40.84
N ILE A 642 15.63 27.25 39.80
CA ILE A 642 16.06 26.14 38.94
C ILE A 642 15.79 26.51 37.48
N GLU A 643 16.81 26.43 36.61
CA GLU A 643 16.72 26.71 35.17
C GLU A 643 16.03 28.05 34.87
N ASP A 644 16.44 29.11 35.56
CA ASP A 644 15.89 30.47 35.43
C ASP A 644 14.39 30.61 35.80
N VAL A 645 13.83 29.63 36.49
CA VAL A 645 12.48 29.69 37.06
C VAL A 645 12.57 29.72 38.59
N ILE A 646 11.76 30.57 39.22
CA ILE A 646 11.70 30.75 40.67
C ILE A 646 10.48 29.99 41.20
N TYR A 647 10.73 29.12 42.18
CA TYR A 647 9.73 28.25 42.81
C TYR A 647 9.55 28.62 44.28
N ASP A 648 8.31 28.62 44.75
CA ASP A 648 7.99 28.77 46.17
C ASP A 648 7.81 27.39 46.80
N MET A 649 8.79 27.02 47.62
CA MET A 649 8.90 25.70 48.22
C MET A 649 8.28 25.64 49.62
N SER A 650 7.59 26.70 50.07
CA SER A 650 7.02 26.78 51.42
C SER A 650 6.15 25.58 51.78
N GLU A 651 5.42 25.03 50.80
CA GLU A 651 4.55 23.86 51.00
C GLU A 651 5.26 22.52 50.74
N PHE A 652 6.31 22.51 49.92
CA PHE A 652 6.99 21.28 49.49
C PHE A 652 8.21 20.92 50.35
N ALA A 653 8.85 21.89 51.00
CA ALA A 653 10.11 21.67 51.72
C ALA A 653 10.00 20.54 52.76
N GLU A 654 8.90 20.49 53.52
CA GLU A 654 8.62 19.44 54.51
C GLU A 654 8.31 18.07 53.88
N LYS A 655 7.85 18.06 52.62
CA LYS A 655 7.49 16.85 51.87
C LYS A 655 8.66 16.28 51.08
N HIS A 656 9.81 16.96 51.07
CA HIS A 656 10.97 16.53 50.29
C HIS A 656 11.52 15.20 50.83
N PRO A 657 11.61 14.13 50.01
CA PRO A 657 11.96 12.79 50.49
C PRO A 657 13.40 12.65 50.97
N GLY A 658 14.31 13.51 50.49
CA GLY A 658 15.67 13.60 51.04
C GLY A 658 15.73 14.31 52.40
N GLY A 659 14.63 14.91 52.85
CA GLY A 659 14.56 15.78 54.02
C GLY A 659 14.58 17.25 53.65
N LYS A 660 14.00 18.07 54.53
CA LYS A 660 13.82 19.52 54.37
C LYS A 660 15.13 20.28 54.20
N GLN A 661 16.20 19.84 54.87
CA GLN A 661 17.51 20.52 54.87
C GLN A 661 18.04 20.77 53.45
N TYR A 662 17.84 19.82 52.54
CA TYR A 662 18.28 19.95 51.15
C TYR A 662 17.56 21.06 50.39
N ILE A 663 16.35 21.45 50.81
CA ILE A 663 15.64 22.60 50.25
C ILE A 663 16.11 23.87 50.94
N ASP A 664 16.22 23.85 52.28
CA ASP A 664 16.68 24.98 53.09
C ASP A 664 18.07 25.50 52.67
N ASP A 665 18.99 24.60 52.29
CA ASP A 665 20.34 24.94 51.82
C ASP A 665 20.36 25.82 50.56
N TYR A 666 19.30 25.72 49.74
CA TYR A 666 19.15 26.41 48.46
C TYR A 666 18.12 27.56 48.48
N ILE A 667 17.52 27.88 49.62
CA ILE A 667 16.62 29.04 49.71
C ILE A 667 17.38 30.34 49.37
N GLY A 668 16.83 31.10 48.43
CA GLY A 668 17.40 32.31 47.85
C GLY A 668 18.57 32.07 46.89
N LYS A 669 18.84 30.82 46.50
CA LYS A 669 19.97 30.42 45.65
C LYS A 669 19.51 29.63 44.42
N ASP A 670 20.45 29.43 43.50
CA ASP A 670 20.30 28.60 42.31
C ASP A 670 20.64 27.13 42.64
N ALA A 671 19.61 26.28 42.56
CA ALA A 671 19.67 24.83 42.79
C ALA A 671 19.80 24.03 41.49
N THR A 672 19.95 24.66 40.32
CA THR A 672 19.93 23.98 39.01
C THR A 672 20.90 22.82 38.93
N LYS A 673 22.15 23.01 39.38
CA LYS A 673 23.16 21.94 39.37
C LYS A 673 22.79 20.77 40.29
N ALA A 674 22.23 21.07 41.47
CA ALA A 674 21.79 20.06 42.41
C ALA A 674 20.62 19.24 41.85
N PHE A 675 19.70 19.92 41.17
CA PHE A 675 18.52 19.32 40.57
C PHE A 675 18.83 18.50 39.30
N ASN A 676 19.77 18.95 38.46
CA ASN A 676 20.05 18.37 37.15
C ASN A 676 21.16 17.30 37.13
N GLY A 677 21.91 17.07 38.21
CA GLY A 677 22.86 15.94 38.21
C GLY A 677 24.13 16.04 39.04
N LEU A 678 24.20 16.87 40.09
CA LEU A 678 25.32 16.75 41.05
C LEU A 678 25.24 15.46 41.88
N VAL A 679 24.03 14.99 42.20
CA VAL A 679 23.78 13.76 42.99
C VAL A 679 22.75 12.86 42.31
N TYR A 680 21.66 13.44 41.79
CA TYR A 680 20.58 12.73 41.10
C TYR A 680 19.98 13.62 40.01
N ASN A 681 19.81 13.11 38.78
CA ASN A 681 19.07 13.81 37.73
C ASN A 681 17.57 13.57 37.94
N HIS A 682 16.84 14.59 38.38
CA HIS A 682 15.44 14.44 38.75
C HIS A 682 14.57 13.95 37.58
N SER A 683 13.69 13.00 37.88
CA SER A 683 12.80 12.35 36.92
C SER A 683 11.76 13.33 36.33
N PHE A 684 11.12 12.96 35.21
CA PHE A 684 10.02 13.74 34.63
C PHE A 684 8.87 13.96 35.64
N ALA A 685 8.58 12.99 36.51
CA ALA A 685 7.55 13.15 37.53
C ALA A 685 7.93 14.21 38.57
N ALA A 686 9.19 14.22 39.01
CA ALA A 686 9.68 15.25 39.94
C ALA A 686 9.67 16.65 39.31
N ARG A 687 10.05 16.75 38.03
CA ARG A 687 9.96 18.01 37.26
C ARG A 687 8.52 18.50 37.12
N ASN A 688 7.60 17.63 36.71
CA ASN A 688 6.17 17.97 36.60
C ASN A 688 5.56 18.39 37.95
N TYR A 689 6.03 17.81 39.05
CA TYR A 689 5.57 18.18 40.40
C TYR A 689 6.14 19.54 40.83
N LEU A 690 7.42 19.78 40.56
CA LEU A 690 8.10 21.06 40.80
C LEU A 690 7.39 22.21 40.04
N ASP A 691 6.93 21.95 38.82
CA ASP A 691 6.23 22.93 37.99
C ASP A 691 4.96 23.52 38.65
N LEU A 692 4.34 22.80 39.59
CA LEU A 692 3.19 23.29 40.36
C LEU A 692 3.54 24.47 41.28
N TYR A 693 4.81 24.63 41.63
CA TYR A 693 5.31 25.61 42.60
C TYR A 693 5.92 26.86 41.94
N ARG A 694 5.76 27.04 40.62
CA ARG A 694 6.28 28.21 39.90
C ARG A 694 5.67 29.52 40.39
N VAL A 695 6.50 30.54 40.61
CA VAL A 695 6.07 31.87 41.07
C VAL A 695 6.60 33.02 40.23
N ALA A 696 7.80 32.91 39.68
CA ALA A 696 8.41 33.97 38.87
C ALA A 696 9.44 33.39 37.87
N LEU A 697 9.80 34.17 36.86
CA LEU A 697 10.99 33.93 36.04
C LEU A 697 12.16 34.74 36.57
N LEU A 698 13.37 34.23 36.42
CA LEU A 698 14.59 34.95 36.73
C LEU A 698 14.87 35.95 35.60
N SER A 699 14.96 37.23 35.94
CA SER A 699 15.46 38.26 35.03
C SER A 699 16.99 38.17 34.92
N ASN A 700 17.53 38.41 33.72
CA ASN A 700 18.98 38.49 33.48
C ASN A 700 19.60 39.83 33.91
N GLU A 701 18.79 40.77 34.40
CA GLU A 701 19.23 42.01 35.07
C GLU A 701 19.66 41.74 36.51
#